data_AF-I0YLH5-F1
#
_entry.id   AF-I0YLH5-F1
#
_cell.length_a   1.000
_cell.length_b   1.000
_cell.length_c   1.000
_cell.angle_alpha   90.00
_cell.angle_beta   90.00
_cell.angle_gamma   90.00
#
_symmetry.space_group_name_H-M   'P 1'
#
loop_
_entity.id
_entity.type
_entity.pdbx_description
1 polymer ?
#
loop_
_entity_poly.entity_id
_entity_poly.type
_entity_poly.pdbx_seq_one_letter_code
_entity_poly.pdbx_strand_id
1 'polypeptide(L)'
;MVSHLDISHPPQDTDAAIPSPAAQASWGPSHSEVCAEVAALSGWLLCRAAAPQDEAINALERGAGHRGADQSGLNPKGPQFEVELRAVPAAAENGEVLKADGQLSDDEDAALTRTIAALVLNLRGIDPEIREDCKDKVREVAGEGLMRLVRFLDPMYSDRGERLRSKAATALAHLATDNEANAQAILKLGGVEALTAVMGAESEPVLACAAMQALTTLAGHASARLAVLRDSSLLPNLTQRLGPGVDEGVMEAALWLFSTAVQGDSSAQKQGLSALPDLVRLLDKGASSTVTAAAAAALTSLVAGNAQAQAAAHNVGALPELIRLLELAMPETGSLTEGAVLPVAAERAVWAVAELAAGCPANQDAVRELHGIAPLVWLLDGPADSMITIGAAGALCNLAESNPENQSAITCTAALDAFPRLLREGLASHSFIVEVVAWCMQHLAQGSPEARDAMREAGALPVLVSVLDSADPQSARAAWAVSALAADCPANRAAFRDAGALPRLVRMLSSGDESGLTAAAVWALLQLAGDCPENKKAIAAAGAVPTFVRLLQSKNELVAEGASEAMLHIVTPSQQQEGAPAQAAGHAALRAAGAIPTLLNLVEGSPDKASAVTALGTLQNLAAESAANKDAIREAGGIPVLINLVEAAPETQAADVAVEALANLMASCTANREAVRAAGGVPVLVRLLGAGPWKDITERATSAIAELVHTCPQNQTQGAIISEGGVEALVRLLEGGPVSAGTAAAVWALMELCVRNPGGQHALMHHGGLEKAAGIPVSHRTTLGTFAAAAWALFAATQSNTETRDAAFAAGALEPLLLLVEGSGAQAAVEGALSSLANLADGCPEVRRSAGEAGAIELLVTCLQSAQNGKGTLRMTELAAHALRTLAFDDVANQDAARAAGALHLLTAQLRSVGTTAQRGKERQARRENAILAAVRAVHALARSNVANQDELLAEGAVQELVACLVRSGDKPVAEYAASALLVLSHNHPGVKAAVAASGGIAALVALIARRPADDRAAEPAAGALANLAHDSPGNAAAIAAAGGVPPLVALLGAPAERKTPEWAALTIQYTAQHHRPSQASFKKVGAVPALTKLVGYGPGSAAAAAAARALLVLAYDYEKLLHWL
;
A
#
# COMPACT_ATOMS: atom_id res chain seq x y z
N MET A 1 -35.76 -69.99 3.87
CA MET A 1 -36.15 -70.91 2.78
C MET A 1 -36.26 -70.08 1.51
N VAL A 2 -35.60 -70.49 0.39
CA VAL A 2 -36.09 -70.48 -1.02
C VAL A 2 -36.67 -69.15 -1.60
N SER A 3 -36.45 -68.69 -2.86
CA SER A 3 -35.41 -68.79 -3.91
C SER A 3 -35.81 -67.92 -5.14
N HIS A 4 -34.86 -67.45 -5.94
CA HIS A 4 -34.87 -67.22 -7.42
C HIS A 4 -36.11 -66.74 -8.26
N LEU A 5 -35.81 -65.78 -9.16
CA LEU A 5 -36.14 -65.65 -10.61
C LEU A 5 -37.51 -65.13 -11.18
N ASP A 6 -37.36 -64.23 -12.17
CA ASP A 6 -37.92 -64.19 -13.55
C ASP A 6 -39.23 -63.48 -14.04
N ILE A 7 -39.01 -62.64 -15.08
CA ILE A 7 -39.70 -62.55 -16.42
C ILE A 7 -41.06 -61.80 -16.64
N SER A 8 -41.07 -60.97 -17.73
CA SER A 8 -42.13 -60.67 -18.75
C SER A 8 -43.01 -59.37 -18.79
N HIS A 9 -43.07 -58.83 -20.03
CA HIS A 9 -43.98 -57.92 -20.78
C HIS A 9 -45.48 -58.39 -20.88
N PRO A 10 -46.43 -57.78 -21.67
CA PRO A 10 -46.65 -56.40 -22.23
C PRO A 10 -48.12 -55.90 -21.91
N PRO A 11 -49.08 -55.47 -22.80
CA PRO A 11 -49.12 -54.68 -24.07
C PRO A 11 -50.23 -53.55 -24.20
N GLN A 12 -50.27 -52.89 -25.38
CA GLN A 12 -51.46 -52.52 -26.22
C GLN A 12 -52.15 -51.12 -26.27
N ASP A 13 -52.69 -50.85 -27.48
CA ASP A 13 -53.21 -49.60 -28.09
C ASP A 13 -54.61 -49.11 -27.66
N THR A 14 -54.97 -47.84 -27.94
CA THR A 14 -56.11 -47.45 -28.83
C THR A 14 -56.35 -45.92 -29.01
N ASP A 15 -56.67 -45.55 -30.26
CA ASP A 15 -57.59 -44.51 -30.77
C ASP A 15 -57.62 -43.01 -30.32
N ALA A 16 -57.24 -42.16 -31.29
CA ALA A 16 -58.04 -41.10 -31.96
C ALA A 16 -58.72 -39.94 -31.18
N ALA A 17 -58.32 -38.69 -31.52
CA ALA A 17 -59.23 -37.66 -32.07
C ALA A 17 -58.46 -36.40 -32.56
N ILE A 18 -58.81 -35.90 -33.76
CA ILE A 18 -58.49 -34.53 -34.25
C ILE A 18 -59.84 -33.79 -34.33
N PRO A 19 -59.90 -32.46 -34.08
CA PRO A 19 -59.97 -31.56 -35.25
C PRO A 19 -59.21 -30.23 -35.07
N SER A 20 -58.49 -29.83 -36.12
CA SER A 20 -58.30 -28.40 -36.44
C SER A 20 -59.56 -27.86 -37.11
N PRO A 21 -59.78 -26.53 -37.09
CA PRO A 21 -59.69 -25.74 -38.34
C PRO A 21 -59.20 -24.29 -38.08
N ALA A 22 -58.92 -23.41 -39.05
CA ALA A 22 -58.62 -23.45 -40.49
C ALA A 22 -57.91 -22.10 -40.77
N ALA A 23 -56.75 -22.04 -41.42
CA ALA A 23 -56.56 -22.02 -42.87
C ALA A 23 -57.18 -20.82 -43.60
N GLN A 24 -56.32 -20.00 -44.24
CA GLN A 24 -56.21 -19.82 -45.71
C GLN A 24 -54.99 -18.90 -45.99
N ALA A 25 -53.95 -19.28 -46.76
CA ALA A 25 -53.88 -19.72 -48.18
C ALA A 25 -53.94 -18.52 -49.16
N SER A 26 -53.32 -18.48 -50.36
CA SER A 26 -52.57 -19.43 -51.23
C SER A 26 -51.84 -18.62 -52.33
N TRP A 27 -50.79 -19.01 -53.06
CA TRP A 27 -49.81 -20.13 -53.13
C TRP A 27 -48.54 -19.55 -53.86
N GLY A 28 -47.32 -20.11 -53.78
CA GLY A 28 -46.78 -21.32 -54.47
C GLY A 28 -45.45 -20.96 -55.18
N PRO A 29 -44.60 -21.90 -55.67
CA PRO A 29 -44.78 -23.35 -55.82
C PRO A 29 -43.75 -24.24 -55.06
N SER A 30 -43.79 -25.53 -55.39
CA SER A 30 -43.12 -26.75 -54.88
C SER A 30 -41.63 -26.67 -54.44
N HIS A 31 -41.35 -27.17 -53.22
CA HIS A 31 -40.02 -27.61 -52.79
C HIS A 31 -39.79 -29.13 -52.97
N SER A 32 -40.47 -29.74 -53.94
CA SER A 32 -40.44 -31.18 -54.24
C SER A 32 -39.77 -31.54 -55.58
N GLU A 33 -39.10 -30.59 -56.25
CA GLU A 33 -38.44 -30.82 -57.54
C GLU A 33 -36.91 -30.74 -57.48
N VAL A 34 -36.31 -30.02 -56.53
CA VAL A 34 -34.84 -29.97 -56.38
C VAL A 34 -34.26 -31.29 -55.81
N CYS A 35 -35.00 -31.98 -54.95
CA CYS A 35 -34.63 -33.35 -54.53
C CYS A 35 -34.85 -34.40 -55.63
N ALA A 36 -35.56 -34.07 -56.71
CA ALA A 36 -35.66 -34.93 -57.89
C ALA A 36 -34.46 -34.75 -58.84
N GLU A 37 -33.88 -33.55 -58.96
CA GLU A 37 -32.73 -33.30 -59.84
C GLU A 37 -31.38 -33.79 -59.26
N VAL A 38 -31.18 -33.73 -57.94
CA VAL A 38 -29.97 -34.31 -57.32
C VAL A 38 -30.00 -35.84 -57.38
N ALA A 39 -31.16 -36.47 -57.15
CA ALA A 39 -31.36 -37.91 -57.36
C ALA A 39 -31.27 -38.28 -58.86
N ALA A 40 -31.71 -37.40 -59.76
CA ALA A 40 -31.53 -37.59 -61.19
C ALA A 40 -30.05 -37.57 -61.58
N LEU A 41 -29.21 -36.66 -61.04
CA LEU A 41 -27.77 -36.60 -61.37
C LEU A 41 -26.99 -37.87 -60.98
N SER A 42 -27.30 -38.47 -59.82
CA SER A 42 -26.73 -39.78 -59.43
C SER A 42 -27.17 -40.91 -60.38
N GLY A 43 -28.42 -40.88 -60.85
CA GLY A 43 -28.93 -41.83 -61.86
C GLY A 43 -28.44 -41.54 -63.29
N TRP A 44 -28.15 -40.28 -63.62
CA TRP A 44 -27.78 -39.82 -64.96
C TRP A 44 -26.38 -40.30 -65.35
N LEU A 45 -25.44 -40.32 -64.38
CA LEU A 45 -24.12 -40.91 -64.53
C LEU A 45 -24.14 -42.44 -64.72
N LEU A 46 -25.13 -43.14 -64.16
CA LEU A 46 -25.29 -44.59 -64.34
C LEU A 46 -26.04 -44.97 -65.64
N CYS A 47 -26.86 -44.09 -66.21
CA CYS A 47 -27.66 -44.40 -67.40
C CYS A 47 -27.10 -43.91 -68.74
N ARG A 48 -25.92 -43.26 -68.80
CA ARG A 48 -25.36 -42.76 -70.07
C ARG A 48 -23.98 -43.34 -70.45
N ALA A 49 -23.82 -44.66 -70.33
CA ALA A 49 -22.70 -45.42 -70.89
C ALA A 49 -22.70 -45.52 -72.44
N ALA A 50 -23.17 -44.48 -73.14
CA ALA A 50 -23.40 -44.45 -74.60
C ALA A 50 -23.32 -43.03 -75.22
N ALA A 51 -22.47 -42.15 -74.69
CA ALA A 51 -22.20 -40.81 -75.23
C ALA A 51 -20.67 -40.54 -75.24
N PRO A 52 -20.15 -39.65 -76.11
CA PRO A 52 -18.71 -39.50 -76.35
C PRO A 52 -17.95 -38.89 -75.17
N GLN A 53 -16.63 -39.12 -75.14
CA GLN A 53 -15.83 -39.25 -73.92
C GLN A 53 -15.25 -37.94 -73.36
N ASP A 54 -15.38 -36.81 -74.08
CA ASP A 54 -14.65 -35.57 -73.76
C ASP A 54 -15.22 -34.76 -72.58
N GLU A 55 -16.50 -34.96 -72.21
CA GLU A 55 -17.15 -34.20 -71.13
C GLU A 55 -16.79 -34.71 -69.71
N ALA A 56 -16.43 -35.99 -69.57
CA ALA A 56 -16.15 -36.59 -68.24
C ALA A 56 -14.79 -36.16 -67.67
N ILE A 57 -13.78 -35.97 -68.52
CA ILE A 57 -12.44 -35.47 -68.12
C ILE A 57 -12.56 -34.00 -67.69
N ASN A 58 -13.29 -33.20 -68.46
CA ASN A 58 -13.64 -31.81 -68.14
C ASN A 58 -14.41 -31.66 -66.80
N ALA A 59 -15.16 -32.67 -66.35
CA ALA A 59 -15.90 -32.60 -65.10
C ALA A 59 -15.00 -32.75 -63.86
N LEU A 60 -13.92 -33.53 -63.94
CA LEU A 60 -12.91 -33.63 -62.88
C LEU A 60 -12.10 -32.34 -62.73
N GLU A 61 -11.80 -31.66 -63.84
CA GLU A 61 -11.05 -30.39 -63.83
C GLU A 61 -11.89 -29.19 -63.35
N ARG A 62 -13.20 -29.18 -63.61
CA ARG A 62 -14.09 -28.07 -63.20
C ARG A 62 -14.63 -28.18 -61.77
N GLY A 63 -14.54 -29.36 -61.13
CA GLY A 63 -15.02 -29.59 -59.77
C GLY A 63 -14.22 -28.90 -58.65
N ALA A 64 -13.07 -28.30 -58.97
CA ALA A 64 -12.18 -27.67 -57.99
C ALA A 64 -12.56 -26.21 -57.61
N GLY A 65 -13.59 -25.62 -58.24
CA GLY A 65 -14.02 -24.24 -58.00
C GLY A 65 -15.22 -24.12 -57.05
N HIS A 66 -14.98 -23.64 -55.82
CA HIS A 66 -15.95 -23.44 -54.72
C HIS A 66 -16.53 -24.75 -54.11
N ARG A 67 -16.52 -24.97 -52.79
CA ARG A 67 -16.88 -24.06 -51.68
C ARG A 67 -16.14 -24.40 -50.38
N GLY A 68 -16.16 -23.47 -49.43
CA GLY A 68 -15.61 -23.64 -48.08
C GLY A 68 -16.43 -24.60 -47.19
N ALA A 69 -15.87 -24.85 -46.01
CA ALA A 69 -16.40 -25.79 -45.02
C ALA A 69 -17.78 -25.39 -44.49
N ASP A 70 -18.70 -26.36 -44.44
CA ASP A 70 -19.65 -26.51 -43.33
C ASP A 70 -20.32 -27.88 -43.37
N GLN A 71 -19.96 -28.80 -42.46
CA GLN A 71 -20.80 -29.96 -42.08
C GLN A 71 -20.57 -30.35 -40.62
N SER A 72 -21.55 -30.05 -39.78
CA SER A 72 -21.78 -30.78 -38.52
C SER A 72 -22.98 -31.71 -38.70
N GLY A 73 -22.89 -32.92 -38.13
CA GLY A 73 -23.57 -34.11 -38.63
C GLY A 73 -25.10 -34.17 -38.55
N LEU A 74 -25.66 -35.20 -39.23
CA LEU A 74 -26.45 -36.27 -38.60
C LEU A 74 -26.80 -37.40 -39.60
N ASN A 75 -26.83 -38.63 -39.07
CA ASN A 75 -27.18 -39.91 -39.75
C ASN A 75 -28.71 -40.20 -39.53
N PRO A 76 -29.37 -41.31 -39.98
CA PRO A 76 -28.94 -42.42 -40.85
C PRO A 76 -30.00 -43.02 -41.84
N LYS A 77 -29.57 -44.06 -42.59
CA LYS A 77 -30.33 -45.15 -43.28
C LYS A 77 -30.82 -44.95 -44.74
N GLY A 78 -30.19 -45.71 -45.65
CA GLY A 78 -30.62 -46.06 -47.01
C GLY A 78 -30.03 -47.44 -47.40
N PRO A 79 -30.51 -48.14 -48.45
CA PRO A 79 -30.35 -49.59 -48.57
C PRO A 79 -28.98 -50.07 -49.07
N GLN A 80 -28.56 -51.23 -48.57
CA GLN A 80 -27.36 -51.97 -49.00
C GLN A 80 -27.49 -52.42 -50.46
N PHE A 81 -26.48 -52.11 -51.27
CA PHE A 81 -26.22 -52.77 -52.55
C PHE A 81 -24.84 -53.44 -52.48
N GLU A 82 -24.80 -54.76 -52.65
CA GLU A 82 -23.54 -55.47 -52.91
C GLU A 82 -23.03 -55.07 -54.30
N VAL A 83 -21.84 -54.45 -54.34
CA VAL A 83 -21.15 -54.15 -55.60
C VAL A 83 -20.12 -55.25 -55.85
N GLU A 84 -20.35 -56.08 -56.87
CA GLU A 84 -19.35 -57.04 -57.34
C GLU A 84 -18.12 -56.30 -57.89
N LEU A 85 -16.96 -56.52 -57.24
CA LEU A 85 -15.65 -56.10 -57.73
C LEU A 85 -15.32 -56.83 -59.06
N ARG A 86 -15.71 -56.25 -60.18
CA ARG A 86 -15.31 -56.73 -61.51
C ARG A 86 -13.81 -56.51 -61.72
N ALA A 87 -13.14 -57.56 -62.19
CA ALA A 87 -11.71 -57.56 -62.47
C ALA A 87 -11.31 -56.46 -63.48
N VAL A 88 -10.22 -55.77 -63.18
CA VAL A 88 -9.51 -54.90 -64.14
C VAL A 88 -8.97 -55.78 -65.28
N PRO A 89 -9.10 -55.40 -66.56
CA PRO A 89 -8.58 -56.22 -67.67
C PRO A 89 -7.05 -56.36 -67.62
N ALA A 90 -6.55 -57.59 -67.76
CA ALA A 90 -5.12 -57.95 -67.70
C ALA A 90 -4.29 -57.51 -68.93
N ALA A 91 -4.67 -56.41 -69.60
CA ALA A 91 -4.07 -55.95 -70.85
C ALA A 91 -2.84 -55.04 -70.66
N ALA A 92 -2.44 -54.76 -69.41
CA ALA A 92 -1.32 -53.86 -69.08
C ALA A 92 -0.15 -54.55 -68.35
N GLU A 93 -0.11 -55.90 -68.32
CA GLU A 93 0.94 -56.65 -67.61
C GLU A 93 2.20 -56.90 -68.46
N ASN A 94 2.13 -56.82 -69.80
CA ASN A 94 3.25 -57.06 -70.70
C ASN A 94 3.48 -55.85 -71.62
N GLY A 95 4.63 -55.19 -71.48
CA GLY A 95 4.99 -53.96 -72.20
C GLY A 95 5.40 -54.17 -73.66
N GLU A 96 4.47 -54.57 -74.53
CA GLU A 96 4.68 -54.67 -75.99
C GLU A 96 3.57 -53.96 -76.79
N VAL A 97 3.47 -52.63 -76.69
CA VAL A 97 2.80 -51.81 -77.72
C VAL A 97 3.63 -50.55 -77.97
N LEU A 98 4.40 -50.55 -79.06
CA LEU A 98 5.17 -49.41 -79.55
C LEU A 98 4.90 -49.22 -81.05
N LYS A 99 4.63 -47.99 -81.48
CA LYS A 99 4.78 -47.55 -82.88
C LYS A 99 5.95 -46.59 -83.00
N ALA A 100 6.62 -46.64 -84.14
CA ALA A 100 7.98 -46.12 -84.33
C ALA A 100 8.14 -44.60 -84.21
N ASP A 101 7.05 -43.82 -84.30
CA ASP A 101 7.11 -42.36 -84.40
C ASP A 101 6.95 -41.64 -83.04
N GLY A 102 6.63 -42.37 -81.98
CA GLY A 102 6.82 -41.92 -80.60
C GLY A 102 5.91 -40.79 -80.08
N GLN A 103 4.74 -40.60 -80.67
CA GLN A 103 3.59 -39.99 -79.98
C GLN A 103 2.65 -41.11 -79.51
N LEU A 104 2.07 -40.96 -78.32
CA LEU A 104 0.90 -41.76 -77.91
C LEU A 104 -0.25 -41.46 -78.87
N SER A 105 -1.02 -42.48 -79.26
CA SER A 105 -2.36 -42.24 -79.79
C SER A 105 -3.31 -41.87 -78.64
N ASP A 106 -4.34 -41.09 -78.94
CA ASP A 106 -5.30 -40.63 -77.92
C ASP A 106 -5.96 -41.80 -77.15
N ASP A 107 -6.13 -42.94 -77.82
CA ASP A 107 -6.64 -44.20 -77.24
C ASP A 107 -5.73 -44.78 -76.12
N GLU A 108 -4.42 -44.58 -76.21
CA GLU A 108 -3.40 -45.13 -75.29
C GLU A 108 -3.23 -44.24 -74.04
N ASP A 109 -3.18 -42.91 -74.19
CA ASP A 109 -3.26 -41.99 -73.03
C ASP A 109 -4.62 -42.16 -72.32
N ALA A 110 -5.71 -42.35 -73.08
CA ALA A 110 -7.01 -42.71 -72.52
C ALA A 110 -7.00 -44.06 -71.79
N ALA A 111 -6.27 -45.07 -72.26
CA ALA A 111 -6.18 -46.38 -71.59
C ALA A 111 -5.41 -46.28 -70.25
N LEU A 112 -4.30 -45.57 -70.23
CA LEU A 112 -3.49 -45.38 -69.03
C LEU A 112 -4.19 -44.46 -68.01
N THR A 113 -4.85 -43.41 -68.49
CA THR A 113 -5.71 -42.54 -67.66
C THR A 113 -6.90 -43.31 -67.10
N ARG A 114 -7.52 -44.22 -67.87
CA ARG A 114 -8.55 -45.15 -67.37
C ARG A 114 -8.02 -46.05 -66.25
N THR A 115 -6.80 -46.55 -66.33
CA THR A 115 -6.17 -47.37 -65.27
C THR A 115 -5.93 -46.56 -63.99
N ILE A 116 -5.42 -45.33 -64.09
CA ILE A 116 -5.24 -44.44 -62.92
C ILE A 116 -6.60 -44.04 -62.32
N ALA A 117 -7.58 -43.67 -63.16
CA ALA A 117 -8.93 -43.35 -62.70
C ALA A 117 -9.61 -44.55 -62.04
N ALA A 118 -9.45 -45.76 -62.57
CA ALA A 118 -9.96 -46.99 -61.96
C ALA A 118 -9.29 -47.29 -60.62
N LEU A 119 -7.97 -47.09 -60.50
CA LEU A 119 -7.25 -47.21 -59.22
C LEU A 119 -7.78 -46.18 -58.21
N VAL A 120 -7.92 -44.91 -58.59
CA VAL A 120 -8.43 -43.83 -57.71
C VAL A 120 -9.88 -44.09 -57.30
N LEU A 121 -10.75 -44.54 -58.20
CA LEU A 121 -12.14 -44.89 -57.89
C LEU A 121 -12.24 -46.12 -56.97
N ASN A 122 -11.46 -47.17 -57.24
CA ASN A 122 -11.41 -48.37 -56.39
C ASN A 122 -10.83 -48.08 -55.00
N LEU A 123 -9.98 -47.06 -54.87
CA LEU A 123 -9.41 -46.61 -53.59
C LEU A 123 -10.32 -45.62 -52.82
N ARG A 124 -11.05 -44.76 -53.53
CA ARG A 124 -12.02 -43.82 -52.93
C ARG A 124 -13.36 -44.48 -52.57
N GLY A 125 -13.75 -45.56 -53.27
CA GLY A 125 -14.99 -46.30 -53.01
C GLY A 125 -14.93 -47.31 -51.86
N ILE A 126 -13.88 -47.28 -51.03
CA ILE A 126 -13.69 -48.19 -49.90
C ILE A 126 -14.46 -47.65 -48.69
N ASP A 127 -15.70 -48.10 -48.53
CA ASP A 127 -16.57 -47.75 -47.41
C ASP A 127 -15.99 -48.26 -46.06
N PRO A 128 -15.88 -47.43 -45.02
CA PRO A 128 -15.43 -47.87 -43.69
C PRO A 128 -16.30 -49.00 -43.06
N GLU A 129 -17.53 -49.21 -43.52
CA GLU A 129 -18.42 -50.29 -43.04
C GLU A 129 -18.17 -51.69 -43.66
N ILE A 130 -17.16 -51.87 -44.52
CA ILE A 130 -16.80 -53.19 -45.09
C ILE A 130 -16.57 -54.24 -43.97
N ARG A 131 -17.13 -55.45 -44.13
CA ARG A 131 -16.94 -56.59 -43.20
C ARG A 131 -15.46 -56.84 -42.91
N GLU A 132 -15.10 -57.06 -41.65
CA GLU A 132 -13.72 -57.36 -41.22
C GLU A 132 -13.05 -58.43 -42.09
N ASP A 133 -13.79 -59.50 -42.40
CA ASP A 133 -13.42 -60.63 -43.24
C ASP A 133 -12.82 -60.23 -44.62
N CYS A 134 -13.13 -59.02 -45.12
CA CYS A 134 -12.67 -58.50 -46.39
C CYS A 134 -11.63 -57.37 -46.27
N LYS A 135 -11.44 -56.75 -45.08
CA LYS A 135 -10.59 -55.56 -44.92
C LYS A 135 -9.13 -55.81 -45.26
N ASP A 136 -8.59 -56.97 -44.91
CA ASP A 136 -7.18 -57.28 -45.19
C ASP A 136 -6.90 -57.44 -46.69
N LYS A 137 -7.86 -57.99 -47.45
CA LYS A 137 -7.73 -58.15 -48.90
C LYS A 137 -7.93 -56.85 -49.65
N VAL A 138 -8.80 -55.98 -49.14
CA VAL A 138 -8.97 -54.61 -49.62
C VAL A 138 -7.72 -53.76 -49.33
N ARG A 139 -7.11 -53.91 -48.15
CA ARG A 139 -5.81 -53.29 -47.80
C ARG A 139 -4.66 -53.79 -48.68
N GLU A 140 -4.62 -55.06 -49.03
CA GLU A 140 -3.62 -55.66 -49.93
C GLU A 140 -3.72 -55.04 -51.33
N VAL A 141 -4.92 -55.03 -51.93
CA VAL A 141 -5.17 -54.40 -53.24
C VAL A 141 -4.91 -52.89 -53.21
N ALA A 142 -5.29 -52.21 -52.13
CA ALA A 142 -5.04 -50.78 -51.97
C ALA A 142 -3.54 -50.46 -51.85
N GLY A 143 -2.81 -51.24 -51.06
CA GLY A 143 -1.36 -51.12 -50.89
C GLY A 143 -0.61 -51.37 -52.19
N GLU A 144 -1.02 -52.35 -52.99
CA GLU A 144 -0.42 -52.59 -54.31
C GLU A 144 -0.76 -51.47 -55.32
N GLY A 145 -1.97 -50.91 -55.26
CA GLY A 145 -2.35 -49.72 -56.03
C GLY A 145 -1.49 -48.50 -55.71
N LEU A 146 -1.31 -48.18 -54.42
CA LEU A 146 -0.42 -47.11 -53.96
C LEU A 146 1.05 -47.38 -54.32
N MET A 147 1.52 -48.62 -54.19
CA MET A 147 2.89 -49.01 -54.58
C MET A 147 3.14 -48.77 -56.07
N ARG A 148 2.17 -49.09 -56.94
CA ARG A 148 2.25 -48.81 -58.38
C ARG A 148 2.30 -47.31 -58.65
N LEU A 149 1.48 -46.51 -57.96
CA LEU A 149 1.51 -45.04 -58.09
C LEU A 149 2.85 -44.42 -57.66
N VAL A 150 3.44 -44.86 -56.54
CA VAL A 150 4.78 -44.41 -56.12
C VAL A 150 5.85 -44.85 -57.11
N ARG A 151 5.79 -46.09 -57.63
CA ARG A 151 6.74 -46.57 -58.66
C ARG A 151 6.63 -45.86 -60.00
N PHE A 152 5.48 -45.30 -60.36
CA PHE A 152 5.35 -44.48 -61.56
C PHE A 152 6.10 -43.14 -61.48
N LEU A 153 6.61 -42.74 -60.31
CA LEU A 153 7.48 -41.56 -60.15
C LEU A 153 8.97 -41.87 -60.45
N ASP A 154 9.37 -43.14 -60.49
CA ASP A 154 10.76 -43.58 -60.68
C ASP A 154 11.25 -43.27 -62.12
N PRO A 155 12.40 -42.59 -62.31
CA PRO A 155 12.98 -42.30 -63.62
C PRO A 155 13.35 -43.54 -64.46
N MET A 156 13.39 -44.74 -63.87
CA MET A 156 13.66 -46.00 -64.59
C MET A 156 12.53 -46.43 -65.55
N TYR A 157 11.33 -45.84 -65.48
CA TYR A 157 10.28 -45.98 -66.50
C TYR A 157 10.48 -44.93 -67.60
N SER A 158 11.07 -45.35 -68.72
CA SER A 158 11.90 -44.50 -69.59
C SER A 158 11.22 -43.46 -70.50
N ASP A 159 12.01 -42.41 -70.80
CA ASP A 159 12.01 -41.48 -71.94
C ASP A 159 10.79 -40.65 -72.37
N ARG A 160 9.52 -40.99 -72.07
CA ARG A 160 8.35 -40.19 -72.58
C ARG A 160 7.18 -39.96 -71.60
N GLY A 161 7.42 -40.08 -70.29
CA GLY A 161 6.37 -40.24 -69.26
C GLY A 161 6.00 -39.04 -68.37
N GLU A 162 6.31 -37.78 -68.68
CA GLU A 162 6.05 -36.66 -67.73
C GLU A 162 4.57 -36.46 -67.38
N ARG A 163 3.66 -36.61 -68.34
CA ARG A 163 2.21 -36.64 -68.09
C ARG A 163 1.77 -37.80 -67.20
N LEU A 164 2.48 -38.93 -67.23
CA LEU A 164 2.20 -40.08 -66.36
C LEU A 164 2.65 -39.79 -64.93
N ARG A 165 3.86 -39.25 -64.78
CA ARG A 165 4.41 -38.83 -63.47
C ARG A 165 3.53 -37.78 -62.80
N SER A 166 3.05 -36.77 -63.56
CA SER A 166 2.17 -35.74 -62.98
C SER A 166 0.80 -36.30 -62.60
N LYS A 167 0.15 -37.11 -63.46
CA LYS A 167 -1.09 -37.82 -63.13
C LYS A 167 -0.93 -38.73 -61.89
N ALA A 168 0.21 -39.39 -61.72
CA ALA A 168 0.51 -40.22 -60.55
C ALA A 168 0.69 -39.38 -59.27
N ALA A 169 1.44 -38.28 -59.32
CA ALA A 169 1.59 -37.36 -58.19
C ALA A 169 0.25 -36.72 -57.78
N THR A 170 -0.56 -36.26 -58.75
CA THR A 170 -1.92 -35.75 -58.49
C THR A 170 -2.82 -36.82 -57.87
N ALA A 171 -2.75 -38.08 -58.33
CA ALA A 171 -3.50 -39.18 -57.74
C ALA A 171 -3.07 -39.46 -56.29
N LEU A 172 -1.76 -39.44 -55.99
CA LEU A 172 -1.26 -39.57 -54.62
C LEU A 172 -1.76 -38.44 -53.71
N ALA A 173 -1.77 -37.19 -54.18
CA ALA A 173 -2.36 -36.07 -53.45
C ALA A 173 -3.85 -36.34 -53.13
N HIS A 174 -4.65 -36.68 -54.15
CA HIS A 174 -6.09 -36.95 -54.05
C HIS A 174 -6.47 -38.18 -53.20
N LEU A 175 -5.51 -39.08 -52.98
CA LEU A 175 -5.65 -40.27 -52.13
C LEU A 175 -5.19 -40.01 -50.71
N ALA A 176 -4.25 -39.07 -50.49
CA ALA A 176 -3.86 -38.60 -49.18
C ALA A 176 -4.92 -37.66 -48.57
N THR A 177 -5.58 -36.80 -49.36
CA THR A 177 -6.59 -35.84 -48.89
C THR A 177 -7.60 -36.49 -47.94
N ASP A 178 -7.69 -35.95 -46.72
CA ASP A 178 -8.59 -36.39 -45.63
C ASP A 178 -8.45 -37.88 -45.24
N ASN A 179 -7.34 -38.54 -45.59
CA ASN A 179 -7.14 -39.97 -45.36
C ASN A 179 -5.77 -40.30 -44.75
N GLU A 180 -5.71 -40.25 -43.43
CA GLU A 180 -4.54 -40.56 -42.61
C GLU A 180 -3.97 -41.98 -42.87
N ALA A 181 -4.82 -42.95 -43.18
CA ALA A 181 -4.38 -44.33 -43.47
C ALA A 181 -3.65 -44.42 -44.82
N ASN A 182 -4.14 -43.71 -45.84
CA ASN A 182 -3.46 -43.60 -47.13
C ASN A 182 -2.18 -42.78 -47.02
N ALA A 183 -2.18 -41.65 -46.29
CA ALA A 183 -0.98 -40.86 -46.02
C ALA A 183 0.12 -41.71 -45.35
N GLN A 184 -0.25 -42.51 -44.34
CA GLN A 184 0.69 -43.44 -43.69
C GLN A 184 1.16 -44.57 -44.63
N ALA A 185 0.31 -45.05 -45.54
CA ALA A 185 0.67 -46.07 -46.52
C ALA A 185 1.64 -45.53 -47.59
N ILE A 186 1.38 -44.32 -48.12
CA ILE A 186 2.25 -43.61 -49.07
C ILE A 186 3.64 -43.39 -48.45
N LEU A 187 3.70 -42.97 -47.18
CA LEU A 187 4.96 -42.87 -46.43
C LEU A 187 5.71 -44.21 -46.38
N LYS A 188 5.04 -45.30 -45.96
CA LYS A 188 5.67 -46.64 -45.84
C LYS A 188 6.20 -47.19 -47.17
N LEU A 189 5.71 -46.67 -48.29
CA LEU A 189 6.11 -47.08 -49.65
C LEU A 189 7.25 -46.23 -50.24
N GLY A 190 7.82 -45.27 -49.48
CA GLY A 190 8.87 -44.36 -49.96
C GLY A 190 8.31 -43.23 -50.85
N GLY A 191 7.03 -42.89 -50.68
CA GLY A 191 6.36 -41.88 -51.50
C GLY A 191 6.86 -40.45 -51.26
N VAL A 192 7.40 -40.15 -50.06
CA VAL A 192 7.94 -38.82 -49.75
C VAL A 192 9.21 -38.58 -50.58
N GLU A 193 10.17 -39.49 -50.49
CA GLU A 193 11.44 -39.43 -51.21
C GLU A 193 11.24 -39.41 -52.73
N ALA A 194 10.29 -40.21 -53.23
CA ALA A 194 9.92 -40.23 -54.64
C ALA A 194 9.30 -38.89 -55.11
N LEU A 195 8.47 -38.25 -54.28
CA LEU A 195 7.88 -36.93 -54.59
C LEU A 195 8.92 -35.80 -54.49
N THR A 196 9.81 -35.81 -53.48
CA THR A 196 10.88 -34.80 -53.37
C THR A 196 11.88 -34.88 -54.53
N ALA A 197 12.11 -36.08 -55.10
CA ALA A 197 12.97 -36.24 -56.27
C ALA A 197 12.37 -35.57 -57.54
N VAL A 198 11.06 -35.67 -57.77
CA VAL A 198 10.39 -35.18 -58.99
C VAL A 198 9.92 -33.71 -58.93
N MET A 199 10.22 -32.99 -57.85
CA MET A 199 10.04 -31.53 -57.77
C MET A 199 11.32 -30.73 -58.11
N GLY A 200 12.48 -31.40 -58.17
CA GLY A 200 13.78 -30.79 -58.48
C GLY A 200 13.80 -30.05 -59.82
N ALA A 201 14.74 -29.11 -59.98
CA ALA A 201 14.72 -28.05 -61.00
C ALA A 201 14.57 -28.51 -62.46
N GLU A 202 15.00 -29.72 -62.80
CA GLU A 202 14.92 -30.29 -64.17
C GLU A 202 13.53 -30.80 -64.56
N SER A 203 12.56 -30.81 -63.62
CA SER A 203 11.22 -31.36 -63.85
C SER A 203 10.26 -30.33 -64.50
N GLU A 204 9.43 -30.79 -65.44
CA GLU A 204 8.32 -30.02 -66.04
C GLU A 204 7.41 -29.35 -64.99
N PRO A 205 6.91 -28.11 -65.23
CA PRO A 205 6.06 -27.38 -64.29
C PRO A 205 4.87 -28.18 -63.74
N VAL A 206 4.13 -28.88 -64.60
CA VAL A 206 2.93 -29.64 -64.21
C VAL A 206 3.28 -30.80 -63.25
N LEU A 207 4.43 -31.43 -63.43
CA LEU A 207 4.93 -32.48 -62.55
C LEU A 207 5.40 -31.89 -61.21
N ALA A 208 6.16 -30.80 -61.25
CA ALA A 208 6.65 -30.12 -60.06
C ALA A 208 5.49 -29.64 -59.16
N CYS A 209 4.47 -28.99 -59.74
CA CYS A 209 3.26 -28.56 -59.01
C CYS A 209 2.53 -29.74 -58.36
N ALA A 210 2.26 -30.81 -59.12
CA ALA A 210 1.56 -32.00 -58.61
C ALA A 210 2.34 -32.68 -57.47
N ALA A 211 3.66 -32.74 -57.56
CA ALA A 211 4.52 -33.29 -56.53
C ALA A 211 4.55 -32.44 -55.26
N MET A 212 4.68 -31.11 -55.41
CA MET A 212 4.62 -30.16 -54.28
C MET A 212 3.25 -30.22 -53.59
N GLN A 213 2.15 -30.24 -54.34
CA GLN A 213 0.79 -30.32 -53.79
C GLN A 213 0.57 -31.65 -53.04
N ALA A 214 1.10 -32.76 -53.55
CA ALA A 214 1.08 -34.05 -52.84
C ALA A 214 1.87 -33.98 -51.52
N LEU A 215 3.06 -33.39 -51.53
CA LEU A 215 3.88 -33.18 -50.33
C LEU A 215 3.22 -32.24 -49.32
N THR A 216 2.57 -31.16 -49.74
CA THR A 216 1.80 -30.26 -48.86
C THR A 216 0.64 -31.02 -48.20
N THR A 217 -0.07 -31.84 -48.97
CA THR A 217 -1.15 -32.69 -48.45
C THR A 217 -0.61 -33.68 -47.41
N LEU A 218 0.47 -34.40 -47.73
CA LEU A 218 1.13 -35.33 -46.81
C LEU A 218 1.68 -34.64 -45.54
N ALA A 219 2.20 -33.41 -45.67
CA ALA A 219 2.67 -32.62 -44.53
C ALA A 219 1.55 -32.17 -43.59
N GLY A 220 0.30 -32.10 -44.07
CA GLY A 220 -0.89 -31.88 -43.25
C GLY A 220 -1.24 -33.08 -42.35
N HIS A 221 -0.86 -34.30 -42.73
CA HIS A 221 -1.16 -35.53 -41.99
C HIS A 221 -0.13 -35.84 -40.90
N ALA A 222 -0.60 -36.18 -39.70
CA ALA A 222 0.26 -36.35 -38.52
C ALA A 222 1.30 -37.48 -38.70
N SER A 223 0.95 -38.54 -39.43
CA SER A 223 1.83 -39.68 -39.73
C SER A 223 2.94 -39.36 -40.71
N ALA A 224 2.72 -38.46 -41.68
CA ALA A 224 3.66 -38.16 -42.77
C ALA A 224 4.41 -36.84 -42.57
N ARG A 225 3.87 -35.89 -41.78
CA ARG A 225 4.49 -34.58 -41.48
C ARG A 225 5.96 -34.68 -41.11
N LEU A 226 6.33 -35.45 -40.10
CA LEU A 226 7.72 -35.55 -39.65
C LEU A 226 8.67 -36.16 -40.70
N ALA A 227 8.17 -36.94 -41.66
CA ALA A 227 9.01 -37.49 -42.73
C ALA A 227 9.27 -36.44 -43.82
N VAL A 228 8.22 -35.74 -44.28
CA VAL A 228 8.33 -34.64 -45.24
C VAL A 228 9.26 -33.54 -44.68
N LEU A 229 9.04 -33.12 -43.43
CA LEU A 229 9.83 -32.05 -42.80
C LEU A 229 11.30 -32.41 -42.51
N ARG A 230 11.65 -33.70 -42.48
CA ARG A 230 13.03 -34.16 -42.22
C ARG A 230 13.83 -34.48 -43.49
N ASP A 231 13.21 -34.39 -44.67
CA ASP A 231 13.91 -34.53 -45.93
C ASP A 231 14.86 -33.33 -46.13
N SER A 232 16.17 -33.60 -46.07
CA SER A 232 17.21 -32.58 -46.19
C SER A 232 17.28 -31.92 -47.58
N SER A 233 16.62 -32.50 -48.59
CA SER A 233 16.56 -31.95 -49.95
C SER A 233 15.34 -31.04 -50.19
N LEU A 234 14.33 -31.07 -49.31
CA LEU A 234 13.08 -30.33 -49.48
C LEU A 234 13.29 -28.81 -49.56
N LEU A 235 13.83 -28.18 -48.50
CA LEU A 235 14.02 -26.71 -48.46
C LEU A 235 14.98 -26.18 -49.54
N PRO A 236 16.12 -26.85 -49.85
CA PRO A 236 16.96 -26.46 -50.99
C PRO A 236 16.22 -26.51 -52.34
N ASN A 237 15.48 -27.59 -52.61
CA ASN A 237 14.71 -27.74 -53.86
C ASN A 237 13.61 -26.68 -53.98
N LEU A 238 12.93 -26.35 -52.88
CA LEU A 238 11.94 -25.27 -52.82
C LEU A 238 12.57 -23.92 -53.12
N THR A 239 13.68 -23.57 -52.45
CA THR A 239 14.37 -22.29 -52.64
C THR A 239 14.81 -22.11 -54.09
N GLN A 240 15.32 -23.16 -54.74
CA GLN A 240 15.70 -23.12 -56.16
C GLN A 240 14.50 -22.85 -57.10
N ARG A 241 13.29 -23.26 -56.71
CA ARG A 241 12.04 -23.04 -57.44
C ARG A 241 11.40 -21.66 -57.19
N LEU A 242 12.01 -20.80 -56.36
CA LEU A 242 11.60 -19.40 -56.17
C LEU A 242 12.42 -18.40 -57.01
N GLY A 243 13.35 -18.88 -57.84
CA GLY A 243 14.21 -18.02 -58.65
C GLY A 243 13.51 -17.32 -59.84
N PRO A 244 14.17 -16.34 -60.47
CA PRO A 244 13.63 -15.64 -61.64
C PRO A 244 13.49 -16.56 -62.86
N GLY A 245 12.35 -16.49 -63.55
CA GLY A 245 12.06 -17.27 -64.76
C GLY A 245 11.40 -18.64 -64.52
N VAL A 246 11.06 -18.96 -63.27
CA VAL A 246 10.20 -20.11 -62.94
C VAL A 246 8.72 -19.77 -63.21
N ASP A 247 7.93 -20.77 -63.59
CA ASP A 247 6.48 -20.64 -63.80
C ASP A 247 5.73 -20.23 -62.51
N GLU A 248 4.71 -19.39 -62.64
CA GLU A 248 3.98 -18.85 -61.48
C GLU A 248 3.25 -19.93 -60.67
N GLY A 249 2.69 -20.95 -61.32
CA GLY A 249 2.04 -22.06 -60.62
C GLY A 249 3.05 -22.90 -59.82
N VAL A 250 4.27 -23.05 -60.34
CA VAL A 250 5.37 -23.72 -59.62
C VAL A 250 5.85 -22.88 -58.45
N MET A 251 5.97 -21.55 -58.61
CA MET A 251 6.30 -20.65 -57.51
C MET A 251 5.22 -20.70 -56.42
N GLU A 252 3.94 -20.63 -56.77
CA GLU A 252 2.84 -20.71 -55.80
C GLU A 252 2.84 -22.04 -55.04
N ALA A 253 2.95 -23.18 -55.75
CA ALA A 253 3.02 -24.51 -55.13
C ALA A 253 4.25 -24.65 -54.21
N ALA A 254 5.41 -24.11 -54.60
CA ALA A 254 6.61 -24.10 -53.79
C ALA A 254 6.44 -23.23 -52.53
N LEU A 255 5.82 -22.06 -52.64
CA LEU A 255 5.58 -21.15 -51.50
C LEU A 255 4.63 -21.75 -50.47
N TRP A 256 3.56 -22.43 -50.88
CA TRP A 256 2.66 -23.14 -49.97
C TRP A 256 3.37 -24.28 -49.24
N LEU A 257 4.12 -25.12 -49.96
CA LEU A 257 4.89 -26.20 -49.35
C LEU A 257 6.00 -25.66 -48.43
N PHE A 258 6.66 -24.56 -48.81
CA PHE A 258 7.67 -23.88 -47.98
C PHE A 258 7.05 -23.34 -46.69
N SER A 259 5.89 -22.67 -46.76
CA SER A 259 5.15 -22.18 -45.59
C SER A 259 4.85 -23.32 -44.62
N THR A 260 4.32 -24.44 -45.12
CA THR A 260 4.08 -25.66 -44.32
C THR A 260 5.39 -26.26 -43.78
N ALA A 261 6.50 -26.18 -44.53
CA ALA A 261 7.78 -26.74 -44.16
C ALA A 261 8.46 -26.01 -42.98
N VAL A 262 8.30 -24.69 -42.90
CA VAL A 262 8.92 -23.86 -41.84
C VAL A 262 8.00 -23.60 -40.64
N GLN A 263 6.70 -23.89 -40.75
CA GLN A 263 5.71 -23.58 -39.72
C GLN A 263 5.97 -24.30 -38.39
N GLY A 264 6.48 -23.55 -37.41
CA GLY A 264 6.68 -24.02 -36.03
C GLY A 264 7.96 -24.82 -35.79
N ASP A 265 8.88 -24.88 -36.76
CA ASP A 265 10.18 -25.55 -36.61
C ASP A 265 11.33 -24.55 -36.79
N SER A 266 12.00 -24.20 -35.68
CA SER A 266 13.10 -23.23 -35.67
C SER A 266 14.34 -23.68 -36.46
N SER A 267 14.53 -24.99 -36.66
CA SER A 267 15.61 -25.52 -37.50
C SER A 267 15.27 -25.38 -38.98
N ALA A 268 14.04 -25.71 -39.38
CA ALA A 268 13.55 -25.49 -40.74
C ALA A 268 13.54 -23.99 -41.10
N GLN A 269 13.04 -23.13 -40.21
CA GLN A 269 13.10 -21.67 -40.37
C GLN A 269 14.54 -21.19 -40.59
N LYS A 270 15.51 -21.69 -39.82
CA LYS A 270 16.93 -21.33 -39.96
C LYS A 270 17.54 -21.75 -41.30
N GLN A 271 17.12 -22.88 -41.86
CA GLN A 271 17.53 -23.32 -43.21
C GLN A 271 16.83 -22.49 -44.31
N GLY A 272 15.55 -22.17 -44.10
CA GLY A 272 14.71 -21.36 -44.98
C GLY A 272 15.14 -19.89 -45.10
N LEU A 273 16.02 -19.37 -44.23
CA LEU A 273 16.58 -18.01 -44.34
C LEU A 273 17.24 -17.74 -45.70
N SER A 274 17.73 -18.78 -46.37
CA SER A 274 18.30 -18.68 -47.72
C SER A 274 17.29 -18.21 -48.79
N ALA A 275 15.98 -18.42 -48.57
CA ALA A 275 14.92 -17.99 -49.47
C ALA A 275 14.47 -16.54 -49.28
N LEU A 276 14.89 -15.84 -48.20
CA LEU A 276 14.43 -14.48 -47.89
C LEU A 276 14.57 -13.47 -49.05
N PRO A 277 15.69 -13.42 -49.82
CA PRO A 277 15.81 -12.50 -50.94
C PRO A 277 14.78 -12.76 -52.04
N ASP A 278 14.48 -14.02 -52.35
CA ASP A 278 13.47 -14.38 -53.34
C ASP A 278 12.05 -14.17 -52.81
N LEU A 279 11.78 -14.44 -51.53
CA LEU A 279 10.50 -14.11 -50.89
C LEU A 279 10.20 -12.61 -50.98
N VAL A 280 11.15 -11.74 -50.64
CA VAL A 280 10.97 -10.28 -50.73
C VAL A 280 10.84 -9.83 -52.19
N ARG A 281 11.60 -10.41 -53.12
CA ARG A 281 11.47 -10.17 -54.57
C ARG A 281 10.07 -10.51 -55.10
N LEU A 282 9.42 -11.54 -54.56
CA LEU A 282 8.07 -11.96 -54.97
C LEU A 282 6.94 -11.14 -54.31
N LEU A 283 7.26 -10.22 -53.39
CA LEU A 283 6.33 -9.20 -52.88
C LEU A 283 6.24 -7.97 -53.80
N ASP A 284 7.22 -7.76 -54.69
CA ASP A 284 7.27 -6.64 -55.64
C ASP A 284 6.19 -6.74 -56.74
N LYS A 285 5.92 -5.60 -57.41
CA LYS A 285 4.86 -5.36 -58.42
C LYS A 285 4.92 -6.23 -59.69
N GLY A 286 5.91 -7.12 -59.80
CA GLY A 286 6.12 -7.99 -60.95
C GLY A 286 5.49 -9.39 -60.86
N ALA A 287 5.02 -9.81 -59.68
CA ALA A 287 4.39 -11.11 -59.48
C ALA A 287 2.84 -11.05 -59.53
N SER A 288 2.19 -12.16 -59.85
CA SER A 288 0.74 -12.27 -59.76
C SER A 288 0.24 -12.31 -58.31
N SER A 289 -1.03 -11.93 -58.11
CA SER A 289 -1.62 -11.73 -56.77
C SER A 289 -1.66 -13.00 -55.91
N THR A 290 -1.69 -14.19 -56.51
CA THR A 290 -1.64 -15.46 -55.78
C THR A 290 -0.21 -15.78 -55.31
N VAL A 291 0.79 -15.60 -56.17
CA VAL A 291 2.22 -15.73 -55.83
C VAL A 291 2.61 -14.73 -54.73
N THR A 292 2.20 -13.46 -54.83
CA THR A 292 2.45 -12.45 -53.79
C THR A 292 1.79 -12.83 -52.46
N ALA A 293 0.56 -13.35 -52.47
CA ALA A 293 -0.12 -13.80 -51.26
C ALA A 293 0.56 -15.03 -50.62
N ALA A 294 0.98 -15.99 -51.45
CA ALA A 294 1.73 -17.17 -51.00
C ALA A 294 3.12 -16.77 -50.46
N ALA A 295 3.78 -15.75 -51.04
CA ALA A 295 5.06 -15.24 -50.56
C ALA A 295 4.93 -14.56 -49.18
N ALA A 296 3.88 -13.78 -48.97
CA ALA A 296 3.57 -13.20 -47.65
C ALA A 296 3.23 -14.28 -46.61
N ALA A 297 2.50 -15.33 -46.99
CA ALA A 297 2.19 -16.47 -46.11
C ALA A 297 3.46 -17.28 -45.75
N ALA A 298 4.33 -17.56 -46.73
CA ALA A 298 5.62 -18.20 -46.53
C ALA A 298 6.54 -17.38 -45.61
N LEU A 299 6.60 -16.06 -45.82
CA LEU A 299 7.35 -15.14 -44.95
C LEU A 299 6.80 -15.14 -43.52
N THR A 300 5.47 -15.10 -43.34
CA THR A 300 4.82 -15.16 -42.02
C THR A 300 5.27 -16.41 -41.24
N SER A 301 5.17 -17.60 -41.84
CA SER A 301 5.59 -18.85 -41.20
C SER A 301 7.10 -18.93 -40.93
N LEU A 302 7.91 -18.27 -41.76
CA LEU A 302 9.36 -18.23 -41.62
C LEU A 302 9.81 -17.38 -40.42
N VAL A 303 9.14 -16.25 -40.16
CA VAL A 303 9.49 -15.31 -39.09
C VAL A 303 8.77 -15.58 -37.76
N ALA A 304 7.64 -16.28 -37.79
CA ALA A 304 6.80 -16.55 -36.63
C ALA A 304 7.60 -17.13 -35.45
N GLY A 305 7.61 -16.41 -34.33
CA GLY A 305 8.33 -16.76 -33.10
C GLY A 305 9.87 -16.85 -33.22
N ASN A 306 10.48 -16.30 -34.28
CA ASN A 306 11.91 -16.49 -34.56
C ASN A 306 12.67 -15.17 -34.78
N ALA A 307 13.30 -14.69 -33.71
CA ALA A 307 14.09 -13.45 -33.72
C ALA A 307 15.23 -13.42 -34.76
N GLN A 308 15.84 -14.56 -35.11
CA GLN A 308 16.88 -14.59 -36.15
C GLN A 308 16.25 -14.38 -37.54
N ALA A 309 15.09 -14.97 -37.80
CA ALA A 309 14.37 -14.81 -39.06
C ALA A 309 13.75 -13.40 -39.19
N GLN A 310 13.16 -12.86 -38.12
CA GLN A 310 12.67 -11.48 -38.05
C GLN A 310 13.77 -10.47 -38.40
N ALA A 311 14.96 -10.59 -37.80
CA ALA A 311 16.09 -9.70 -38.08
C ALA A 311 16.66 -9.88 -39.49
N ALA A 312 16.68 -11.11 -40.02
CA ALA A 312 17.12 -11.36 -41.39
C ALA A 312 16.13 -10.76 -42.43
N ALA A 313 14.82 -10.91 -42.20
CA ALA A 313 13.78 -10.33 -43.05
C ALA A 313 13.80 -8.79 -43.05
N HIS A 314 14.07 -8.16 -41.90
CA HIS A 314 14.30 -6.72 -41.81
C HIS A 314 15.47 -6.29 -42.71
N ASN A 315 16.63 -6.93 -42.57
CA ASN A 315 17.85 -6.58 -43.31
C ASN A 315 17.73 -6.73 -44.83
N VAL A 316 16.82 -7.60 -45.31
CA VAL A 316 16.55 -7.82 -46.75
C VAL A 316 15.46 -6.87 -47.28
N GLY A 317 14.83 -6.06 -46.42
CA GLY A 317 13.84 -5.06 -46.83
C GLY A 317 12.41 -5.59 -46.98
N ALA A 318 12.01 -6.59 -46.17
CA ALA A 318 10.65 -7.13 -46.23
C ALA A 318 9.56 -6.14 -45.80
N LEU A 319 9.82 -5.31 -44.78
CA LEU A 319 8.83 -4.39 -44.22
C LEU A 319 8.32 -3.33 -45.21
N PRO A 320 9.16 -2.63 -46.00
CA PRO A 320 8.69 -1.71 -47.05
C PRO A 320 7.70 -2.33 -48.03
N GLU A 321 7.98 -3.54 -48.53
CA GLU A 321 7.10 -4.20 -49.51
C GLU A 321 5.79 -4.67 -48.88
N LEU A 322 5.83 -5.19 -47.65
CA LEU A 322 4.61 -5.55 -46.92
C LEU A 322 3.71 -4.33 -46.66
N ILE A 323 4.29 -3.21 -46.22
CA ILE A 323 3.53 -1.98 -45.97
C ILE A 323 2.95 -1.43 -47.28
N ARG A 324 3.73 -1.44 -48.38
CA ARG A 324 3.23 -1.08 -49.71
C ARG A 324 2.04 -1.94 -50.17
N LEU A 325 2.00 -3.22 -49.82
CA LEU A 325 0.84 -4.09 -50.11
C LEU A 325 -0.39 -3.73 -49.28
N LEU A 326 -0.22 -3.26 -48.04
CA LEU A 326 -1.30 -2.73 -47.21
C LEU A 326 -1.80 -1.36 -47.72
N GLU A 327 -0.90 -0.50 -48.17
CA GLU A 327 -1.25 0.80 -48.76
C GLU A 327 -2.07 0.65 -50.05
N LEU A 328 -1.68 -0.28 -50.94
CA LEU A 328 -2.43 -0.59 -52.17
C LEU A 328 -3.83 -1.18 -51.92
N ALA A 329 -4.10 -1.67 -50.72
CA ALA A 329 -5.41 -2.13 -50.31
C ALA A 329 -6.36 -0.99 -49.87
N MET A 330 -5.83 0.22 -49.63
CA MET A 330 -6.65 1.39 -49.24
C MET A 330 -7.27 2.06 -50.48
N PRO A 331 -8.59 2.33 -50.50
CA PRO A 331 -9.23 3.10 -51.56
C PRO A 331 -8.93 4.60 -51.42
N GLU A 332 -8.83 5.32 -52.55
CA GLU A 332 -8.58 6.79 -52.59
C GLU A 332 -9.61 7.62 -51.82
N THR A 333 -10.77 7.06 -51.45
CA THR A 333 -11.88 7.71 -50.75
C THR A 333 -12.08 7.26 -49.30
N GLY A 334 -11.19 6.42 -48.74
CA GLY A 334 -11.01 6.25 -47.30
C GLY A 334 -12.06 5.47 -46.48
N SER A 335 -13.10 4.91 -47.09
CA SER A 335 -14.13 4.11 -46.39
C SER A 335 -14.27 2.71 -46.99
N LEU A 336 -14.41 1.69 -46.14
CA LEU A 336 -14.81 0.35 -46.56
C LEU A 336 -16.30 0.37 -46.94
N THR A 337 -16.59 0.21 -48.23
CA THR A 337 -17.96 -0.13 -48.66
C THR A 337 -18.23 -1.61 -48.38
N GLU A 338 -19.43 -1.92 -47.86
CA GLU A 338 -19.86 -3.31 -47.64
C GLU A 338 -19.71 -4.13 -48.94
N GLY A 339 -18.85 -5.16 -48.90
CA GLY A 339 -18.57 -6.02 -50.05
C GLY A 339 -17.29 -5.70 -50.84
N ALA A 340 -16.48 -4.72 -50.43
CA ALA A 340 -15.15 -4.51 -51.00
C ALA A 340 -14.21 -5.69 -50.69
N VAL A 341 -13.91 -6.52 -51.70
CA VAL A 341 -12.98 -7.65 -51.57
C VAL A 341 -11.55 -7.12 -51.55
N LEU A 342 -10.94 -7.09 -50.36
CA LEU A 342 -9.52 -6.79 -50.17
C LEU A 342 -8.64 -7.83 -50.91
N PRO A 343 -7.50 -7.43 -51.48
CA PRO A 343 -6.56 -8.38 -52.09
C PRO A 343 -6.08 -9.41 -51.07
N VAL A 344 -6.06 -10.70 -51.44
CA VAL A 344 -5.53 -11.78 -50.60
C VAL A 344 -4.09 -11.50 -50.16
N ALA A 345 -3.29 -10.85 -51.00
CA ALA A 345 -1.94 -10.39 -50.66
C ALA A 345 -1.91 -9.42 -49.45
N ALA A 346 -2.90 -8.52 -49.33
CA ALA A 346 -2.98 -7.61 -48.19
C ALA A 346 -3.39 -8.35 -46.90
N GLU A 347 -4.34 -9.29 -46.97
CA GLU A 347 -4.67 -10.18 -45.82
C GLU A 347 -3.40 -10.85 -45.28
N ARG A 348 -2.59 -11.46 -46.15
CA ARG A 348 -1.37 -12.17 -45.74
C ARG A 348 -0.27 -11.21 -45.28
N ALA A 349 -0.18 -10.01 -45.85
CA ALA A 349 0.78 -9.00 -45.45
C ALA A 349 0.54 -8.50 -44.01
N VAL A 350 -0.72 -8.38 -43.57
CA VAL A 350 -1.05 -7.98 -42.18
C VAL A 350 -0.42 -8.94 -41.17
N TRP A 351 -0.59 -10.25 -41.37
CA TRP A 351 -0.03 -11.27 -40.48
C TRP A 351 1.51 -11.30 -40.51
N ALA A 352 2.11 -11.11 -41.69
CA ALA A 352 3.57 -10.97 -41.81
C ALA A 352 4.09 -9.75 -41.03
N VAL A 353 3.40 -8.61 -41.06
CA VAL A 353 3.76 -7.41 -40.27
C VAL A 353 3.58 -7.67 -38.77
N ALA A 354 2.51 -8.34 -38.36
CA ALA A 354 2.27 -8.69 -36.94
C ALA A 354 3.39 -9.58 -36.38
N GLU A 355 3.76 -10.64 -37.10
CA GLU A 355 4.85 -11.56 -36.70
C GLU A 355 6.24 -10.92 -36.81
N LEU A 356 6.46 -9.95 -37.71
CA LEU A 356 7.70 -9.18 -37.74
C LEU A 356 7.82 -8.21 -36.55
N ALA A 357 6.72 -7.61 -36.10
CA ALA A 357 6.72 -6.69 -34.96
C ALA A 357 6.82 -7.40 -33.60
N ALA A 358 6.31 -8.63 -33.48
CA ALA A 358 6.24 -9.40 -32.23
C ALA A 358 7.59 -9.48 -31.50
N GLY A 359 7.70 -8.87 -30.31
CA GLY A 359 8.91 -8.87 -29.49
C GLY A 359 10.17 -8.25 -30.13
N CYS A 360 10.05 -7.47 -31.20
CA CYS A 360 11.20 -6.97 -31.97
C CYS A 360 11.20 -5.43 -32.13
N PRO A 361 11.82 -4.66 -31.20
CA PRO A 361 11.78 -3.19 -31.22
C PRO A 361 12.24 -2.54 -32.52
N ALA A 362 13.31 -3.04 -33.14
CA ALA A 362 13.79 -2.51 -34.42
C ALA A 362 12.78 -2.68 -35.57
N ASN A 363 11.94 -3.72 -35.54
CA ASN A 363 10.87 -3.93 -36.51
C ASN A 363 9.65 -3.08 -36.16
N GLN A 364 9.32 -2.95 -34.87
CA GLN A 364 8.27 -2.06 -34.38
C GLN A 364 8.50 -0.61 -34.82
N ASP A 365 9.73 -0.12 -34.68
CA ASP A 365 10.12 1.24 -35.09
C ASP A 365 10.10 1.40 -36.60
N ALA A 366 10.65 0.43 -37.34
CA ALA A 366 10.65 0.47 -38.81
C ALA A 366 9.23 0.50 -39.40
N VAL A 367 8.26 -0.23 -38.82
CA VAL A 367 6.85 -0.16 -39.25
C VAL A 367 6.25 1.24 -39.04
N ARG A 368 6.57 1.91 -37.92
CA ARG A 368 6.16 3.29 -37.66
C ARG A 368 6.80 4.27 -38.64
N GLU A 369 8.11 4.14 -38.88
CA GLU A 369 8.88 5.03 -39.77
C GLU A 369 8.49 4.89 -41.24
N LEU A 370 8.07 3.70 -41.65
CA LEU A 370 7.50 3.42 -42.97
C LEU A 370 5.99 3.76 -43.06
N HIS A 371 5.43 4.48 -42.09
CA HIS A 371 4.02 4.88 -42.01
C HIS A 371 2.98 3.73 -41.96
N GLY A 372 3.41 2.50 -41.68
CA GLY A 372 2.57 1.29 -41.68
C GLY A 372 1.45 1.24 -40.63
N ILE A 373 1.45 2.14 -39.64
CA ILE A 373 0.36 2.25 -38.65
C ILE A 373 -0.95 2.67 -39.33
N ALA A 374 -0.93 3.63 -40.26
CA ALA A 374 -2.17 4.17 -40.85
C ALA A 374 -2.98 3.13 -41.66
N PRO A 375 -2.37 2.29 -42.52
CA PRO A 375 -3.07 1.15 -43.14
C PRO A 375 -3.65 0.15 -42.15
N LEU A 376 -2.92 -0.19 -41.07
CA LEU A 376 -3.42 -1.11 -40.05
C LEU A 376 -4.64 -0.55 -39.31
N VAL A 377 -4.65 0.75 -39.01
CA VAL A 377 -5.79 1.44 -38.38
C VAL A 377 -6.99 1.49 -39.31
N TRP A 378 -6.79 1.72 -40.60
CA TRP A 378 -7.89 1.67 -41.58
C TRP A 378 -8.54 0.28 -41.68
N LEU A 379 -7.76 -0.80 -41.59
CA LEU A 379 -8.26 -2.19 -41.59
C LEU A 379 -9.06 -2.56 -40.33
N LEU A 380 -9.04 -1.74 -39.26
CA LEU A 380 -9.91 -1.90 -38.10
C LEU A 380 -11.38 -1.55 -38.38
N ASP A 381 -11.70 -0.88 -39.50
CA ASP A 381 -13.08 -0.54 -39.88
C ASP A 381 -13.86 -1.77 -40.41
N GLY A 382 -13.18 -2.90 -40.62
CA GLY A 382 -13.82 -4.17 -40.99
C GLY A 382 -14.65 -4.82 -39.87
N PRO A 383 -15.40 -5.91 -40.19
CA PRO A 383 -16.21 -6.63 -39.22
C PRO A 383 -15.34 -7.45 -38.25
N ALA A 384 -15.80 -7.59 -37.00
CA ALA A 384 -15.08 -8.27 -35.91
C ALA A 384 -14.63 -9.74 -36.17
N ASP A 385 -15.26 -10.43 -37.13
CA ASP A 385 -14.97 -11.82 -37.48
C ASP A 385 -13.96 -11.93 -38.64
N SER A 386 -13.57 -10.80 -39.24
CA SER A 386 -12.60 -10.76 -40.34
C SER A 386 -11.20 -11.08 -39.84
N MET A 387 -10.58 -12.09 -40.45
CA MET A 387 -9.19 -12.47 -40.19
C MET A 387 -8.20 -11.31 -40.47
N ILE A 388 -8.56 -10.38 -41.37
CA ILE A 388 -7.79 -9.17 -41.66
C ILE A 388 -7.87 -8.19 -40.48
N THR A 389 -9.07 -7.98 -39.94
CA THR A 389 -9.33 -7.05 -38.81
C THR A 389 -8.73 -7.59 -37.52
N ILE A 390 -8.79 -8.91 -37.29
CA ILE A 390 -8.08 -9.61 -36.20
C ILE A 390 -6.56 -9.42 -36.35
N GLY A 391 -6.01 -9.68 -37.55
CA GLY A 391 -4.59 -9.51 -37.82
C GLY A 391 -4.13 -8.06 -37.63
N ALA A 392 -4.94 -7.08 -38.02
CA ALA A 392 -4.60 -5.65 -37.90
C ALA A 392 -4.58 -5.20 -36.44
N ALA A 393 -5.54 -5.64 -35.63
CA ALA A 393 -5.52 -5.45 -34.18
C ALA A 393 -4.31 -6.15 -33.53
N GLY A 394 -3.94 -7.33 -34.00
CA GLY A 394 -2.76 -8.07 -33.55
C GLY A 394 -1.45 -7.36 -33.89
N ALA A 395 -1.32 -6.83 -35.10
CA ALA A 395 -0.18 -6.01 -35.51
C ALA A 395 -0.06 -4.75 -34.63
N LEU A 396 -1.15 -4.00 -34.43
CA LEU A 396 -1.15 -2.83 -33.55
C LEU A 396 -0.83 -3.17 -32.08
N CYS A 397 -1.28 -4.33 -31.59
CA CYS A 397 -0.92 -4.86 -30.28
C CYS A 397 0.61 -5.09 -30.17
N ASN A 398 1.19 -5.80 -31.14
CA ASN A 398 2.63 -6.10 -31.17
C ASN A 398 3.48 -4.85 -31.41
N LEU A 399 2.94 -3.82 -32.08
CA LEU A 399 3.61 -2.53 -32.24
C LEU A 399 3.61 -1.70 -30.95
N ALA A 400 2.60 -1.84 -30.10
CA ALA A 400 2.48 -1.15 -28.81
C ALA A 400 3.20 -1.87 -27.65
N GLU A 401 3.58 -3.14 -27.83
CA GLU A 401 4.28 -3.95 -26.83
C GLU A 401 5.63 -3.32 -26.46
N SER A 402 5.71 -2.77 -25.25
CA SER A 402 6.94 -2.18 -24.67
C SER A 402 7.60 -1.05 -25.49
N ASN A 403 6.86 -0.34 -26.35
CA ASN A 403 7.37 0.73 -27.21
C ASN A 403 6.56 2.04 -27.06
N PRO A 404 7.02 3.01 -26.23
CA PRO A 404 6.29 4.25 -25.93
C PRO A 404 6.05 5.16 -27.15
N GLU A 405 6.99 5.22 -28.08
CA GLU A 405 6.91 5.99 -29.32
C GLU A 405 5.77 5.47 -30.20
N ASN A 406 5.65 4.15 -30.33
CA ASN A 406 4.55 3.51 -31.06
C ASN A 406 3.21 3.62 -30.33
N GLN A 407 3.19 3.47 -29.00
CA GLN A 407 1.97 3.69 -28.20
C GLN A 407 1.41 5.10 -28.44
N SER A 408 2.29 6.10 -28.42
CA SER A 408 1.95 7.50 -28.72
C SER A 408 1.46 7.67 -30.16
N ALA A 409 2.16 7.08 -31.13
CA ALA A 409 1.79 7.16 -32.54
C ALA A 409 0.41 6.53 -32.83
N ILE A 410 0.11 5.36 -32.25
CA ILE A 410 -1.19 4.69 -32.39
C ILE A 410 -2.31 5.48 -31.71
N THR A 411 -2.05 6.03 -30.52
CA THR A 411 -3.01 6.85 -29.76
C THR A 411 -3.41 8.14 -30.51
N CYS A 412 -2.52 8.69 -31.33
CA CYS A 412 -2.79 9.82 -32.21
C CYS A 412 -3.61 9.49 -33.48
N THR A 413 -4.19 8.28 -33.58
CA THR A 413 -5.04 7.84 -34.70
C THR A 413 -6.44 7.43 -34.24
N ALA A 414 -7.35 7.19 -35.20
CA ALA A 414 -8.69 6.69 -34.95
C ALA A 414 -8.75 5.21 -34.46
N ALA A 415 -7.62 4.57 -34.14
CA ALA A 415 -7.58 3.18 -33.69
C ALA A 415 -8.47 2.91 -32.46
N LEU A 416 -8.45 3.85 -31.51
CA LEU A 416 -9.17 3.71 -30.24
C LEU A 416 -10.69 3.86 -30.40
N ASP A 417 -11.16 4.56 -31.44
CA ASP A 417 -12.58 4.69 -31.76
C ASP A 417 -13.19 3.39 -32.29
N ALA A 418 -12.38 2.51 -32.90
CA ALA A 418 -12.80 1.20 -33.38
C ALA A 418 -12.99 0.17 -32.24
N PHE A 419 -12.17 0.23 -31.18
CA PHE A 419 -12.17 -0.78 -30.11
C PHE A 419 -13.54 -0.99 -29.42
N PRO A 420 -14.33 0.05 -29.06
CA PRO A 420 -15.67 -0.15 -28.51
C PRO A 420 -16.63 -0.89 -29.45
N ARG A 421 -16.47 -0.74 -30.77
CA ARG A 421 -17.27 -1.45 -31.78
C ARG A 421 -16.82 -2.90 -31.88
N LEU A 422 -15.53 -3.13 -32.10
CA LEU A 422 -14.93 -4.46 -32.27
C LEU A 422 -15.15 -5.36 -31.04
N LEU A 423 -15.07 -4.81 -29.82
CA LEU A 423 -15.40 -5.54 -28.59
C LEU A 423 -16.88 -5.94 -28.51
N ARG A 424 -17.82 -5.08 -28.96
CA ARG A 424 -19.27 -5.39 -28.92
C ARG A 424 -19.66 -6.43 -29.97
N GLU A 425 -19.19 -6.25 -31.21
CA GLU A 425 -19.41 -7.20 -32.30
C GLU A 425 -18.78 -8.55 -31.97
N GLY A 426 -17.50 -8.55 -31.54
CA GLY A 426 -16.78 -9.76 -31.17
C GLY A 426 -17.38 -10.51 -29.97
N LEU A 427 -17.99 -9.81 -29.01
CA LEU A 427 -18.76 -10.47 -27.94
C LEU A 427 -20.00 -11.20 -28.49
N ALA A 428 -20.68 -10.59 -29.47
CA ALA A 428 -21.91 -11.13 -30.05
C ALA A 428 -21.65 -12.32 -30.99
N SER A 429 -20.49 -12.35 -31.66
CA SER A 429 -20.06 -13.44 -32.55
C SER A 429 -19.15 -14.49 -31.88
N HIS A 430 -18.72 -14.25 -30.63
CA HIS A 430 -17.68 -15.02 -29.94
C HIS A 430 -16.30 -15.03 -30.65
N SER A 431 -15.97 -13.96 -31.38
CA SER A 431 -14.69 -13.82 -32.09
C SER A 431 -13.49 -13.67 -31.15
N PHE A 432 -12.35 -14.24 -31.59
CA PHE A 432 -11.05 -14.10 -30.95
C PHE A 432 -10.57 -12.64 -30.88
N ILE A 433 -11.12 -11.74 -31.71
CA ILE A 433 -10.78 -10.30 -31.69
C ILE A 433 -10.94 -9.66 -30.32
N VAL A 434 -11.85 -10.17 -29.48
CA VAL A 434 -12.09 -9.67 -28.12
C VAL A 434 -10.83 -9.78 -27.26
N GLU A 435 -10.09 -10.88 -27.39
CA GLU A 435 -8.82 -11.10 -26.68
C GLU A 435 -7.72 -10.19 -27.23
N VAL A 436 -7.64 -10.08 -28.56
CA VAL A 436 -6.62 -9.27 -29.24
C VAL A 436 -6.80 -7.78 -28.92
N VAL A 437 -8.03 -7.27 -28.94
CA VAL A 437 -8.32 -5.86 -28.61
C VAL A 437 -8.10 -5.59 -27.13
N ALA A 438 -8.53 -6.48 -26.22
CA ALA A 438 -8.23 -6.32 -24.80
C ALA A 438 -6.71 -6.32 -24.52
N TRP A 439 -5.94 -7.16 -25.22
CA TRP A 439 -4.48 -7.17 -25.13
C TRP A 439 -3.84 -5.88 -25.68
N CYS A 440 -4.32 -5.40 -26.83
CA CYS A 440 -3.87 -4.14 -27.42
C CYS A 440 -4.14 -2.96 -26.47
N MET A 441 -5.34 -2.91 -25.87
CA MET A 441 -5.71 -1.92 -24.86
C MET A 441 -4.79 -1.96 -23.63
N GLN A 442 -4.41 -3.16 -23.17
CA GLN A 442 -3.45 -3.32 -22.07
C GLN A 442 -2.09 -2.70 -22.40
N HIS A 443 -1.51 -3.02 -23.56
CA HIS A 443 -0.19 -2.49 -23.93
C HIS A 443 -0.20 -0.99 -24.23
N LEU A 444 -1.23 -0.48 -24.90
CA LEU A 444 -1.38 0.96 -25.14
C LEU A 444 -1.54 1.75 -23.83
N ALA A 445 -2.18 1.18 -22.80
CA ALA A 445 -2.35 1.83 -21.49
C ALA A 445 -1.12 1.70 -20.56
N GLN A 446 -0.11 0.89 -20.90
CA GLN A 446 1.11 0.73 -20.12
C GLN A 446 2.08 1.90 -20.38
N GLY A 447 2.10 2.86 -19.47
CA GLY A 447 3.01 4.01 -19.51
C GLY A 447 2.46 5.27 -20.17
N SER A 448 1.44 5.18 -21.04
CA SER A 448 0.78 6.35 -21.63
C SER A 448 -0.50 6.76 -20.86
N PRO A 449 -0.52 7.94 -20.19
CA PRO A 449 -1.76 8.51 -19.67
C PRO A 449 -2.72 8.97 -20.79
N GLU A 450 -2.20 9.41 -21.94
CA GLU A 450 -2.99 9.86 -23.10
C GLU A 450 -3.87 8.72 -23.63
N ALA A 451 -3.32 7.50 -23.76
CA ALA A 451 -4.07 6.33 -24.19
C ALA A 451 -5.17 5.94 -23.19
N ARG A 452 -4.92 6.10 -21.88
CA ARG A 452 -5.90 5.85 -20.81
C ARG A 452 -7.08 6.81 -20.89
N ASP A 453 -6.80 8.08 -21.20
CA ASP A 453 -7.82 9.12 -21.36
C ASP A 453 -8.60 8.95 -22.66
N ALA A 454 -7.92 8.73 -23.79
CA ALA A 454 -8.55 8.53 -25.09
C ALA A 454 -9.47 7.30 -25.12
N MET A 455 -9.08 6.16 -24.52
CA MET A 455 -9.96 4.98 -24.43
C MET A 455 -11.20 5.21 -23.56
N ARG A 456 -11.11 6.09 -22.54
CA ARG A 456 -12.28 6.52 -21.75
C ARG A 456 -13.21 7.38 -22.61
N GLU A 457 -12.68 8.31 -23.38
CA GLU A 457 -13.45 9.23 -24.22
C GLU A 457 -14.10 8.52 -25.41
N ALA A 458 -13.43 7.54 -26.01
CA ALA A 458 -14.02 6.61 -27.00
C ALA A 458 -15.11 5.70 -26.40
N GLY A 459 -15.27 5.64 -25.07
CA GLY A 459 -16.28 4.82 -24.41
C GLY A 459 -15.97 3.32 -24.41
N ALA A 460 -14.69 2.93 -24.47
CA ALA A 460 -14.28 1.53 -24.46
C ALA A 460 -14.45 0.87 -23.08
N LEU A 461 -14.29 1.64 -21.99
CA LEU A 461 -14.27 1.15 -20.61
C LEU A 461 -15.56 0.37 -20.20
N PRO A 462 -16.80 0.88 -20.43
CA PRO A 462 -18.01 0.12 -20.11
C PRO A 462 -18.16 -1.17 -20.93
N VAL A 463 -17.66 -1.19 -22.17
CA VAL A 463 -17.67 -2.38 -23.03
C VAL A 463 -16.68 -3.40 -22.49
N LEU A 464 -15.46 -2.99 -22.15
CA LEU A 464 -14.44 -3.85 -21.52
C LEU A 464 -14.97 -4.50 -20.22
N VAL A 465 -15.79 -3.78 -19.45
CA VAL A 465 -16.45 -4.33 -18.25
C VAL A 465 -17.49 -5.43 -18.58
N SER A 466 -18.13 -5.41 -19.75
CA SER A 466 -18.97 -6.54 -20.19
C SER A 466 -18.16 -7.77 -20.61
N VAL A 467 -16.92 -7.62 -21.07
CA VAL A 467 -16.02 -8.75 -21.38
C VAL A 467 -15.67 -9.56 -20.11
N LEU A 468 -15.73 -8.95 -18.92
CA LEU A 468 -15.52 -9.64 -17.64
C LEU A 468 -16.61 -10.68 -17.31
N ASP A 469 -17.71 -10.72 -18.07
CA ASP A 469 -18.74 -11.76 -17.98
C ASP A 469 -18.50 -12.92 -18.99
N SER A 470 -17.48 -12.85 -19.86
CA SER A 470 -17.14 -13.86 -20.87
C SER A 470 -16.38 -15.08 -20.33
N ALA A 471 -16.29 -16.13 -21.15
CA ALA A 471 -15.46 -17.31 -20.91
C ALA A 471 -13.96 -16.96 -20.76
N ASP A 472 -13.23 -17.84 -20.10
CA ASP A 472 -11.77 -17.84 -20.02
C ASP A 472 -11.22 -18.35 -21.37
N PRO A 473 -10.48 -17.55 -22.17
CA PRO A 473 -9.49 -16.56 -21.75
C PRO A 473 -9.92 -15.07 -21.80
N GLN A 474 -11.03 -14.74 -22.47
CA GLN A 474 -11.44 -13.36 -22.74
C GLN A 474 -11.56 -12.50 -21.47
N SER A 475 -12.17 -13.05 -20.42
CA SER A 475 -12.36 -12.33 -19.16
C SER A 475 -11.04 -12.10 -18.40
N ALA A 476 -10.08 -13.03 -18.45
CA ALA A 476 -8.75 -12.84 -17.90
C ALA A 476 -7.98 -11.73 -18.62
N ARG A 477 -8.03 -11.69 -19.97
CA ARG A 477 -7.40 -10.62 -20.76
C ARG A 477 -8.03 -9.25 -20.50
N ALA A 478 -9.35 -9.19 -20.39
CA ALA A 478 -10.06 -7.97 -20.03
C ALA A 478 -9.69 -7.45 -18.63
N ALA A 479 -9.52 -8.33 -17.64
CA ALA A 479 -9.08 -7.92 -16.30
C ALA A 479 -7.65 -7.33 -16.30
N TRP A 480 -6.71 -7.89 -17.07
CA TRP A 480 -5.39 -7.28 -17.27
C TRP A 480 -5.46 -5.90 -17.94
N ALA A 481 -6.32 -5.72 -18.92
CA ALA A 481 -6.56 -4.41 -19.54
C ALA A 481 -7.17 -3.39 -18.55
N VAL A 482 -8.13 -3.80 -17.70
CA VAL A 482 -8.69 -2.98 -16.62
C VAL A 482 -7.59 -2.55 -15.63
N SER A 483 -6.66 -3.44 -15.27
CA SER A 483 -5.52 -3.13 -14.42
C SER A 483 -4.64 -2.01 -15.02
N ALA A 484 -4.21 -2.17 -16.28
CA ALA A 484 -3.38 -1.18 -16.98
C ALA A 484 -4.10 0.18 -17.19
N LEU A 485 -5.41 0.17 -17.43
CA LEU A 485 -6.23 1.38 -17.61
C LEU A 485 -6.56 2.10 -16.29
N ALA A 486 -6.57 1.39 -15.17
CA ALA A 486 -6.79 1.94 -13.83
C ALA A 486 -5.50 2.41 -13.14
N ALA A 487 -4.33 1.96 -13.60
CA ALA A 487 -3.03 2.43 -13.14
C ALA A 487 -2.92 3.96 -13.28
N ASP A 488 -2.56 4.63 -12.19
CA ASP A 488 -2.35 6.09 -12.06
C ASP A 488 -3.41 7.02 -12.67
N CYS A 489 -4.63 6.52 -12.93
CA CYS A 489 -5.70 7.29 -13.57
C CYS A 489 -6.98 7.32 -12.69
N PRO A 490 -7.13 8.33 -11.81
CA PRO A 490 -8.31 8.45 -10.93
C PRO A 490 -9.64 8.50 -11.68
N ALA A 491 -9.68 9.12 -12.87
CA ALA A 491 -10.87 9.19 -13.71
C ALA A 491 -11.30 7.81 -14.23
N ASN A 492 -10.35 6.96 -14.66
CA ASN A 492 -10.66 5.60 -15.09
C ASN A 492 -11.05 4.70 -13.91
N ARG A 493 -10.40 4.85 -12.74
CA ARG A 493 -10.80 4.17 -11.50
C ARG A 493 -12.27 4.44 -11.15
N ALA A 494 -12.73 5.69 -11.31
CA ALA A 494 -14.13 6.06 -11.13
C ALA A 494 -15.04 5.45 -12.22
N ALA A 495 -14.68 5.61 -13.50
CA ALA A 495 -15.47 5.10 -14.62
C ALA A 495 -15.68 3.57 -14.57
N PHE A 496 -14.66 2.79 -14.19
CA PHE A 496 -14.78 1.34 -14.01
C PHE A 496 -15.67 0.95 -12.83
N ARG A 497 -15.62 1.69 -11.71
CA ARG A 497 -16.58 1.49 -10.60
C ARG A 497 -18.00 1.74 -11.09
N ASP A 498 -18.23 2.85 -11.77
CA ASP A 498 -19.56 3.30 -12.19
C ASP A 498 -20.16 2.40 -13.30
N ALA A 499 -19.31 1.77 -14.13
CA ALA A 499 -19.67 0.70 -15.05
C ALA A 499 -19.92 -0.68 -14.39
N GLY A 500 -19.63 -0.82 -13.08
CA GLY A 500 -19.85 -2.05 -12.33
C GLY A 500 -18.76 -3.13 -12.51
N ALA A 501 -17.48 -2.73 -12.63
CA ALA A 501 -16.36 -3.67 -12.70
C ALA A 501 -16.13 -4.43 -11.39
N LEU A 502 -16.24 -3.76 -10.24
CA LEU A 502 -15.82 -4.30 -8.94
C LEU A 502 -16.51 -5.61 -8.55
N PRO A 503 -17.86 -5.77 -8.64
CA PRO A 503 -18.52 -7.02 -8.28
C PRO A 503 -18.15 -8.18 -9.23
N ARG A 504 -17.89 -7.89 -10.51
CA ARG A 504 -17.49 -8.89 -11.51
C ARG A 504 -16.09 -9.42 -11.21
N LEU A 505 -15.13 -8.52 -10.98
CA LEU A 505 -13.77 -8.88 -10.59
C LEU A 505 -13.74 -9.68 -9.27
N VAL A 506 -14.55 -9.32 -8.27
CA VAL A 506 -14.65 -10.10 -7.02
C VAL A 506 -15.21 -11.50 -7.25
N ARG A 507 -16.19 -11.67 -8.16
CA ARG A 507 -16.66 -13.00 -8.57
C ARG A 507 -15.55 -13.82 -9.24
N MET A 508 -14.71 -13.20 -10.07
CA MET A 508 -13.57 -13.86 -10.74
C MET A 508 -12.52 -14.43 -9.77
N LEU A 509 -12.31 -13.80 -8.60
CA LEU A 509 -11.44 -14.33 -7.53
C LEU A 509 -11.87 -15.71 -6.97
N SER A 510 -13.09 -16.16 -7.30
CA SER A 510 -13.66 -17.44 -6.85
C SER A 510 -13.57 -18.56 -7.90
N SER A 511 -12.94 -18.31 -9.06
CA SER A 511 -12.85 -19.28 -10.16
C SER A 511 -12.01 -20.53 -9.85
N GLY A 512 -10.99 -20.39 -9.00
CA GLY A 512 -10.05 -21.47 -8.67
C GLY A 512 -8.88 -21.62 -9.65
N ASP A 513 -8.91 -20.95 -10.81
CA ASP A 513 -7.71 -20.80 -11.63
C ASP A 513 -6.81 -19.72 -11.03
N GLU A 514 -5.77 -20.15 -10.33
CA GLU A 514 -4.72 -19.28 -9.79
C GLU A 514 -3.67 -18.90 -10.84
N SER A 515 -3.71 -19.44 -12.07
CA SER A 515 -2.66 -19.22 -13.08
C SER A 515 -2.92 -18.05 -14.03
N GLY A 516 -4.19 -17.75 -14.38
CA GLY A 516 -4.56 -16.62 -15.21
C GLY A 516 -5.64 -15.74 -14.57
N LEU A 517 -6.84 -16.28 -14.38
CA LEU A 517 -8.05 -15.50 -14.14
C LEU A 517 -8.12 -14.90 -12.72
N THR A 518 -7.68 -15.63 -11.69
CA THR A 518 -7.56 -15.07 -10.33
C THR A 518 -6.48 -14.01 -10.26
N ALA A 519 -5.32 -14.23 -10.90
CA ALA A 519 -4.22 -13.26 -10.91
C ALA A 519 -4.65 -11.94 -11.56
N ALA A 520 -5.23 -12.00 -12.76
CA ALA A 520 -5.73 -10.81 -13.47
C ALA A 520 -6.75 -10.02 -12.63
N ALA A 521 -7.67 -10.71 -11.96
CA ALA A 521 -8.70 -10.09 -11.11
C ALA A 521 -8.12 -9.44 -9.84
N VAL A 522 -7.12 -10.05 -9.20
CA VAL A 522 -6.40 -9.47 -8.04
C VAL A 522 -5.73 -8.16 -8.44
N TRP A 523 -4.92 -8.17 -9.51
CA TRP A 523 -4.17 -7.00 -9.95
C TRP A 523 -5.10 -5.87 -10.46
N ALA A 524 -6.21 -6.21 -11.11
CA ALA A 524 -7.24 -5.23 -11.47
C ALA A 524 -7.88 -4.56 -10.24
N LEU A 525 -8.20 -5.33 -9.19
CA LEU A 525 -8.79 -4.79 -7.96
C LEU A 525 -7.79 -3.94 -7.16
N LEU A 526 -6.51 -4.30 -7.14
CA LEU A 526 -5.42 -3.50 -6.58
C LEU A 526 -5.34 -2.10 -7.23
N GLN A 527 -5.28 -2.05 -8.56
CA GLN A 527 -5.18 -0.79 -9.32
C GLN A 527 -6.47 0.04 -9.23
N LEU A 528 -7.63 -0.61 -9.13
CA LEU A 528 -8.90 0.08 -8.90
C LEU A 528 -9.06 0.61 -7.47
N ALA A 529 -8.49 -0.04 -6.46
CA ALA A 529 -8.45 0.48 -5.10
C ALA A 529 -7.62 1.77 -5.04
N GLY A 530 -6.34 1.68 -5.42
CA GLY A 530 -5.40 2.80 -5.52
C GLY A 530 -5.55 3.83 -4.40
N ASP A 531 -5.62 5.11 -4.76
CA ASP A 531 -5.92 6.22 -3.82
C ASP A 531 -7.42 6.55 -3.68
N CYS A 532 -8.33 5.82 -4.35
CA CYS A 532 -9.75 6.18 -4.41
C CYS A 532 -10.55 5.60 -3.22
N PRO A 533 -10.97 6.42 -2.23
CA PRO A 533 -11.64 5.92 -1.03
C PRO A 533 -13.01 5.29 -1.33
N GLU A 534 -13.73 5.77 -2.35
CA GLU A 534 -14.98 5.18 -2.82
C GLU A 534 -14.78 3.76 -3.34
N ASN A 535 -13.71 3.53 -4.10
CA ASN A 535 -13.37 2.22 -4.64
C ASN A 535 -12.90 1.28 -3.53
N LYS A 536 -12.00 1.72 -2.61
CA LYS A 536 -11.61 0.95 -1.42
C LYS A 536 -12.84 0.45 -0.64
N LYS A 537 -13.80 1.35 -0.39
CA LYS A 537 -15.06 1.03 0.29
C LYS A 537 -15.94 0.07 -0.51
N ALA A 538 -16.06 0.26 -1.82
CA ALA A 538 -16.88 -0.60 -2.69
C ALA A 538 -16.28 -2.01 -2.85
N ILE A 539 -14.96 -2.15 -2.92
CA ILE A 539 -14.24 -3.44 -2.95
C ILE A 539 -14.46 -4.21 -1.64
N ALA A 540 -14.34 -3.52 -0.50
CA ALA A 540 -14.64 -4.10 0.81
C ALA A 540 -16.11 -4.54 0.92
N ALA A 541 -17.06 -3.70 0.47
CA ALA A 541 -18.50 -4.00 0.48
C ALA A 541 -18.90 -5.12 -0.50
N ALA A 542 -18.17 -5.31 -1.60
CA ALA A 542 -18.38 -6.40 -2.56
C ALA A 542 -17.91 -7.77 -2.03
N GLY A 543 -17.25 -7.83 -0.87
CA GLY A 543 -16.80 -9.08 -0.26
C GLY A 543 -15.45 -9.59 -0.77
N ALA A 544 -14.58 -8.71 -1.30
CA ALA A 544 -13.24 -9.10 -1.76
C ALA A 544 -12.33 -9.59 -0.61
N VAL A 545 -12.46 -8.98 0.57
CA VAL A 545 -11.51 -9.15 1.68
C VAL A 545 -11.39 -10.59 2.20
N PRO A 546 -12.47 -11.35 2.47
CA PRO A 546 -12.35 -12.78 2.84
C PRO A 546 -11.63 -13.61 1.77
N THR A 547 -11.80 -13.29 0.49
CA THR A 547 -11.13 -13.99 -0.60
C THR A 547 -9.65 -13.62 -0.67
N PHE A 548 -9.28 -12.36 -0.48
CA PHE A 548 -7.86 -11.97 -0.35
C PHE A 548 -7.17 -12.69 0.82
N VAL A 549 -7.82 -12.78 1.99
CA VAL A 549 -7.28 -13.53 3.15
C VAL A 549 -7.02 -15.01 2.82
N ARG A 550 -7.87 -15.65 2.00
CA ARG A 550 -7.64 -17.00 1.48
C ARG A 550 -6.45 -17.04 0.50
N LEU A 551 -6.37 -16.06 -0.40
CA LEU A 551 -5.34 -16.00 -1.44
C LEU A 551 -3.92 -15.69 -0.92
N LEU A 552 -3.78 -15.13 0.28
CA LEU A 552 -2.48 -15.02 0.99
C LEU A 552 -1.80 -16.39 1.21
N GLN A 553 -2.57 -17.49 1.19
CA GLN A 553 -2.07 -18.87 1.33
C GLN A 553 -1.88 -19.58 -0.03
N SER A 554 -2.03 -18.87 -1.15
CA SER A 554 -1.80 -19.42 -2.49
C SER A 554 -0.34 -19.85 -2.68
N LYS A 555 -0.13 -20.85 -3.53
CA LYS A 555 1.20 -21.26 -3.99
C LYS A 555 1.73 -20.39 -5.15
N ASN A 556 0.86 -19.61 -5.80
CA ASN A 556 1.27 -18.65 -6.81
C ASN A 556 1.65 -17.33 -6.13
N GLU A 557 2.94 -16.99 -6.16
CA GLU A 557 3.45 -15.78 -5.50
C GLU A 557 2.83 -14.51 -6.09
N LEU A 558 2.56 -14.45 -7.39
CA LEU A 558 1.90 -13.33 -8.06
C LEU A 558 0.48 -13.06 -7.52
N VAL A 559 -0.21 -14.10 -7.08
CA VAL A 559 -1.57 -14.03 -6.51
C VAL A 559 -1.50 -13.66 -5.02
N ALA A 560 -0.58 -14.26 -4.26
CA ALA A 560 -0.41 -13.98 -2.84
C ALA A 560 0.14 -12.55 -2.59
N GLU A 561 1.05 -12.07 -3.44
CA GLU A 561 1.59 -10.70 -3.40
C GLU A 561 0.51 -9.67 -3.72
N GLY A 562 -0.15 -9.78 -4.88
CA GLY A 562 -1.21 -8.85 -5.26
C GLY A 562 -2.39 -8.85 -4.28
N ALA A 563 -2.71 -9.98 -3.63
CA ALA A 563 -3.72 -10.04 -2.58
C ALA A 563 -3.28 -9.30 -1.30
N SER A 564 -2.00 -9.42 -0.92
CA SER A 564 -1.41 -8.67 0.19
C SER A 564 -1.40 -7.16 -0.10
N GLU A 565 -1.01 -6.77 -1.31
CA GLU A 565 -0.95 -5.36 -1.74
C GLU A 565 -2.35 -4.73 -1.86
N ALA A 566 -3.33 -5.48 -2.39
CA ALA A 566 -4.72 -5.02 -2.41
C ALA A 566 -5.28 -4.81 -0.98
N MET A 567 -4.93 -5.70 -0.04
CA MET A 567 -5.29 -5.53 1.37
C MET A 567 -4.60 -4.33 2.02
N LEU A 568 -3.32 -4.07 1.71
CA LEU A 568 -2.60 -2.87 2.14
C LEU A 568 -3.31 -1.61 1.60
N HIS A 569 -3.57 -1.52 0.30
CA HIS A 569 -4.22 -0.37 -0.33
C HIS A 569 -5.60 -0.07 0.25
N ILE A 570 -6.37 -1.09 0.65
CA ILE A 570 -7.68 -0.92 1.33
C ILE A 570 -7.54 -0.23 2.70
N VAL A 571 -6.44 -0.42 3.42
CA VAL A 571 -6.20 0.19 4.76
C VAL A 571 -5.29 1.42 4.75
N THR A 572 -4.54 1.65 3.68
CA THR A 572 -3.66 2.83 3.53
C THR A 572 -4.49 4.12 3.46
N PRO A 573 -4.18 5.16 4.27
CA PRO A 573 -4.89 6.43 4.25
C PRO A 573 -4.70 7.17 2.92
N SER A 574 -5.79 7.71 2.36
CA SER A 574 -5.76 8.48 1.12
C SER A 574 -5.43 9.95 1.39
N GLN A 575 -4.43 10.50 0.69
CA GLN A 575 -3.95 11.90 0.83
C GLN A 575 -5.03 13.00 0.66
N GLN A 576 -6.15 12.69 0.02
CA GLN A 576 -7.17 13.69 -0.37
C GLN A 576 -8.36 13.84 0.58
N GLN A 577 -8.44 13.08 1.69
CA GLN A 577 -9.51 13.25 2.70
C GLN A 577 -9.02 13.00 4.13
N GLU A 578 -8.92 14.06 4.93
CA GLU A 578 -9.04 13.97 6.40
C GLU A 578 -10.50 13.63 6.75
N GLY A 579 -10.86 12.35 6.70
CA GLY A 579 -12.25 11.90 6.91
C GLY A 579 -12.39 10.39 7.14
N ALA A 580 -12.88 10.02 8.33
CA ALA A 580 -12.80 8.66 8.86
C ALA A 580 -13.67 7.52 8.23
N PRO A 581 -14.78 7.72 7.47
CA PRO A 581 -15.74 6.63 7.26
C PRO A 581 -15.32 5.55 6.23
N ALA A 582 -14.44 5.86 5.26
CA ALA A 582 -14.00 4.88 4.27
C ALA A 582 -12.92 3.94 4.85
N GLN A 583 -11.96 4.50 5.57
CA GLN A 583 -10.86 3.80 6.23
C GLN A 583 -11.38 2.84 7.32
N ALA A 584 -12.30 3.33 8.16
CA ALA A 584 -12.98 2.51 9.17
C ALA A 584 -13.72 1.29 8.58
N ALA A 585 -14.26 1.39 7.36
CA ALA A 585 -14.94 0.28 6.68
C ALA A 585 -13.96 -0.80 6.22
N GLY A 586 -12.83 -0.42 5.62
CA GLY A 586 -11.75 -1.35 5.24
C GLY A 586 -11.16 -2.05 6.47
N HIS A 587 -10.83 -1.27 7.51
CA HIS A 587 -10.30 -1.79 8.78
C HIS A 587 -11.28 -2.77 9.46
N ALA A 588 -12.58 -2.46 9.47
CA ALA A 588 -13.60 -3.36 10.00
C ALA A 588 -13.76 -4.63 9.16
N ALA A 589 -13.68 -4.54 7.82
CA ALA A 589 -13.77 -5.69 6.92
C ALA A 589 -12.61 -6.67 7.12
N LEU A 590 -11.36 -6.19 7.20
CA LEU A 590 -10.19 -7.05 7.46
C LEU A 590 -10.28 -7.74 8.83
N ARG A 591 -10.72 -7.02 9.87
CA ARG A 591 -10.93 -7.59 11.21
C ARG A 591 -12.05 -8.63 11.22
N ALA A 592 -13.18 -8.37 10.55
CA ALA A 592 -14.30 -9.31 10.45
C ALA A 592 -13.97 -10.55 9.61
N ALA A 593 -13.10 -10.43 8.60
CA ALA A 593 -12.63 -11.54 7.76
C ALA A 593 -11.56 -12.41 8.45
N GLY A 594 -11.11 -12.09 9.67
CA GLY A 594 -10.05 -12.82 10.34
C GLY A 594 -8.67 -12.64 9.70
N ALA A 595 -8.41 -11.50 9.06
CA ALA A 595 -7.14 -11.26 8.36
C ALA A 595 -5.91 -11.30 9.27
N ILE A 596 -6.03 -10.80 10.50
CA ILE A 596 -4.90 -10.53 11.40
C ILE A 596 -4.07 -11.80 11.69
N PRO A 597 -4.64 -12.95 12.12
CA PRO A 597 -3.86 -14.19 12.28
C PRO A 597 -3.17 -14.67 10.99
N THR A 598 -3.82 -14.53 9.82
CA THR A 598 -3.24 -14.96 8.54
C THR A 598 -2.06 -14.08 8.12
N LEU A 599 -2.16 -12.76 8.33
CA LEU A 599 -1.07 -11.82 8.09
C LEU A 599 0.12 -12.12 9.03
N LEU A 600 -0.14 -12.39 10.31
CA LEU A 600 0.90 -12.75 11.28
C LEU A 600 1.61 -14.07 10.92
N ASN A 601 0.86 -15.11 10.54
CA ASN A 601 1.45 -16.38 10.09
C ASN A 601 2.34 -16.23 8.84
N LEU A 602 1.97 -15.34 7.92
CA LEU A 602 2.77 -15.05 6.72
C LEU A 602 4.08 -14.33 7.08
N VAL A 603 4.00 -13.35 7.99
CA VAL A 603 5.15 -12.60 8.52
C VAL A 603 6.11 -13.50 9.31
N GLU A 604 5.60 -14.40 10.16
CA GLU A 604 6.42 -15.32 10.95
C GLU A 604 7.03 -16.44 10.10
N GLY A 605 6.28 -17.00 9.16
CA GLY A 605 6.70 -18.16 8.37
C GLY A 605 7.59 -17.83 7.15
N SER A 606 7.62 -16.58 6.68
CA SER A 606 8.38 -16.20 5.47
C SER A 606 8.70 -14.68 5.44
N PRO A 607 9.44 -14.13 6.42
CA PRO A 607 9.65 -12.69 6.58
C PRO A 607 10.33 -12.01 5.37
N ASP A 608 11.15 -12.75 4.62
CA ASP A 608 11.88 -12.22 3.45
C ASP A 608 11.02 -12.06 2.18
N LYS A 609 9.77 -12.54 2.18
CA LYS A 609 8.88 -12.43 1.00
C LYS A 609 8.26 -11.04 0.88
N ALA A 610 8.15 -10.52 -0.33
CA ALA A 610 7.47 -9.26 -0.62
C ALA A 610 6.04 -9.21 -0.03
N SER A 611 5.29 -10.31 -0.16
CA SER A 611 3.95 -10.46 0.43
C SER A 611 3.92 -10.35 1.96
N ALA A 612 5.01 -10.72 2.66
CA ALA A 612 5.14 -10.60 4.11
C ALA A 612 5.46 -9.16 4.55
N VAL A 613 6.34 -8.45 3.84
CA VAL A 613 6.60 -7.02 4.07
C VAL A 613 5.32 -6.19 3.86
N THR A 614 4.56 -6.50 2.81
CA THR A 614 3.27 -5.86 2.51
C THR A 614 2.18 -6.21 3.54
N ALA A 615 2.17 -7.45 4.05
CA ALA A 615 1.30 -7.86 5.15
C ALA A 615 1.64 -7.13 6.46
N LEU A 616 2.92 -6.89 6.70
CA LEU A 616 3.41 -6.13 7.86
C LEU A 616 3.02 -4.65 7.79
N GLY A 617 3.10 -4.02 6.60
CA GLY A 617 2.53 -2.69 6.37
C GLY A 617 1.01 -2.63 6.58
N THR A 618 0.30 -3.72 6.24
CA THR A 618 -1.14 -3.84 6.51
C THR A 618 -1.41 -3.87 8.02
N LEU A 619 -0.61 -4.60 8.79
CA LEU A 619 -0.67 -4.63 10.25
C LEU A 619 -0.32 -3.28 10.89
N GLN A 620 0.68 -2.56 10.36
CA GLN A 620 1.04 -1.20 10.79
C GLN A 620 -0.13 -0.23 10.63
N ASN A 621 -0.78 -0.22 9.46
CA ASN A 621 -1.92 0.65 9.18
C ASN A 621 -3.16 0.28 10.02
N LEU A 622 -3.43 -1.02 10.20
CA LEU A 622 -4.48 -1.47 11.12
C LEU A 622 -4.22 -1.04 12.57
N ALA A 623 -2.95 -1.03 13.00
CA ALA A 623 -2.52 -0.59 14.33
C ALA A 623 -2.60 0.93 14.51
N ALA A 624 -2.55 1.76 13.47
CA ALA A 624 -2.53 3.22 13.63
C ALA A 624 -3.84 3.79 14.22
N GLU A 625 -5.01 3.30 13.77
CA GLU A 625 -6.28 3.99 14.05
C GLU A 625 -7.04 3.53 15.31
N SER A 626 -7.47 2.27 15.36
CA SER A 626 -8.57 1.85 16.25
C SER A 626 -8.09 0.99 17.41
N ALA A 627 -8.51 1.32 18.64
CA ALA A 627 -8.30 0.48 19.81
C ALA A 627 -8.73 -0.98 19.58
N ALA A 628 -9.85 -1.21 18.90
CA ALA A 628 -10.34 -2.55 18.58
C ALA A 628 -9.42 -3.33 17.63
N ASN A 629 -8.64 -2.65 16.77
CA ASN A 629 -7.61 -3.30 15.95
C ASN A 629 -6.35 -3.57 16.79
N LYS A 630 -5.94 -2.60 17.63
CA LYS A 630 -4.82 -2.75 18.57
C LYS A 630 -5.01 -3.92 19.54
N ASP A 631 -6.24 -4.12 20.02
CA ASP A 631 -6.64 -5.26 20.85
C ASP A 631 -6.61 -6.57 20.04
N ALA A 632 -7.20 -6.59 18.84
CA ALA A 632 -7.22 -7.79 18.00
C ALA A 632 -5.81 -8.27 17.58
N ILE A 633 -4.87 -7.35 17.31
CA ILE A 633 -3.47 -7.68 17.00
C ILE A 633 -2.76 -8.23 18.25
N ARG A 634 -3.02 -7.68 19.45
CA ARG A 634 -2.51 -8.25 20.71
C ARG A 634 -3.05 -9.66 20.95
N GLU A 635 -4.36 -9.85 20.81
CA GLU A 635 -5.05 -11.12 21.10
C GLU A 635 -4.68 -12.23 20.11
N ALA A 636 -4.37 -11.88 18.86
CA ALA A 636 -3.82 -12.80 17.86
C ALA A 636 -2.32 -13.15 18.07
N GLY A 637 -1.67 -12.65 19.14
CA GLY A 637 -0.27 -12.91 19.42
C GLY A 637 0.73 -12.08 18.61
N GLY A 638 0.28 -10.99 17.97
CA GLY A 638 1.13 -10.20 17.07
C GLY A 638 2.30 -9.48 17.74
N ILE A 639 2.19 -9.11 19.02
CA ILE A 639 3.27 -8.40 19.73
C ILE A 639 4.55 -9.25 19.84
N PRO A 640 4.51 -10.51 20.32
CA PRO A 640 5.65 -11.43 20.23
C PRO A 640 6.22 -11.62 18.81
N VAL A 641 5.37 -11.78 17.79
CA VAL A 641 5.82 -11.98 16.40
C VAL A 641 6.63 -10.76 15.90
N LEU A 642 6.14 -9.54 16.15
CA LEU A 642 6.82 -8.31 15.78
C LEU A 642 8.17 -8.16 16.50
N ILE A 643 8.24 -8.48 17.80
CA ILE A 643 9.48 -8.43 18.59
C ILE A 643 10.51 -9.46 18.07
N ASN A 644 10.07 -10.69 17.81
CA ASN A 644 10.92 -11.76 17.28
C ASN A 644 11.48 -11.43 15.89
N LEU A 645 10.67 -10.84 15.00
CA LEU A 645 11.12 -10.42 13.66
C LEU A 645 12.20 -9.33 13.75
N VAL A 646 11.99 -8.33 14.61
CA VAL A 646 12.95 -7.24 14.85
C VAL A 646 14.26 -7.77 15.48
N GLU A 647 14.17 -8.77 16.36
CA GLU A 647 15.36 -9.43 16.93
C GLU A 647 16.12 -10.29 15.91
N ALA A 648 15.41 -11.01 15.04
CA ALA A 648 16.01 -11.90 14.05
C ALA A 648 16.72 -11.16 12.91
N ALA A 649 16.15 -10.05 12.43
CA ALA A 649 16.59 -9.36 11.22
C ALA A 649 16.59 -7.82 11.35
N PRO A 650 17.32 -7.23 12.32
CA PRO A 650 17.22 -5.80 12.68
C PRO A 650 17.71 -4.81 11.61
N GLU A 651 18.35 -5.26 10.54
CA GLU A 651 18.81 -4.39 9.43
C GLU A 651 17.84 -4.38 8.23
N THR A 652 16.69 -5.03 8.33
CA THR A 652 15.72 -5.16 7.24
C THR A 652 14.63 -4.07 7.28
N GLN A 653 14.09 -3.73 6.12
CA GLN A 653 12.90 -2.88 6.01
C GLN A 653 11.70 -3.47 6.78
N ALA A 654 11.62 -4.80 6.90
CA ALA A 654 10.61 -5.45 7.74
C ALA A 654 10.79 -5.06 9.23
N ALA A 655 12.01 -4.99 9.76
CA ALA A 655 12.24 -4.52 11.12
C ALA A 655 11.80 -3.06 11.32
N ASP A 656 12.07 -2.16 10.37
CA ASP A 656 11.58 -0.76 10.42
C ASP A 656 10.06 -0.68 10.57
N VAL A 657 9.34 -1.39 9.69
CA VAL A 657 7.87 -1.42 9.67
C VAL A 657 7.31 -2.09 10.93
N ALA A 658 7.98 -3.12 11.46
CA ALA A 658 7.58 -3.79 12.70
C ALA A 658 7.77 -2.90 13.94
N VAL A 659 8.84 -2.12 14.03
CA VAL A 659 9.04 -1.16 15.14
C VAL A 659 7.99 -0.06 15.09
N GLU A 660 7.64 0.44 13.90
CA GLU A 660 6.55 1.42 13.74
C GLU A 660 5.17 0.83 14.08
N ALA A 661 4.91 -0.44 13.70
CA ALA A 661 3.72 -1.16 14.11
C ALA A 661 3.65 -1.33 15.64
N LEU A 662 4.77 -1.64 16.30
CA LEU A 662 4.85 -1.70 17.77
C LEU A 662 4.58 -0.34 18.42
N ALA A 663 5.14 0.75 17.89
CA ALA A 663 4.86 2.11 18.36
C ALA A 663 3.36 2.44 18.24
N ASN A 664 2.75 2.17 17.09
CA ASN A 664 1.31 2.35 16.86
C ASN A 664 0.44 1.48 17.78
N LEU A 665 0.82 0.24 18.04
CA LEU A 665 0.13 -0.65 18.99
C LEU A 665 0.18 -0.10 20.42
N MET A 666 1.30 0.51 20.83
CA MET A 666 1.47 1.13 22.15
C MET A 666 0.77 2.48 22.28
N ALA A 667 0.63 3.22 21.17
CA ALA A 667 0.08 4.58 21.14
C ALA A 667 -1.28 4.67 21.85
N SER A 668 -1.33 5.39 22.97
CA SER A 668 -2.52 5.55 23.82
C SER A 668 -3.12 4.22 24.36
N CYS A 669 -2.37 3.12 24.40
CA CYS A 669 -2.86 1.80 24.83
C CYS A 669 -1.96 1.17 25.92
N THR A 670 -2.32 1.35 27.19
CA THR A 670 -1.56 0.84 28.34
C THR A 670 -1.41 -0.69 28.34
N ALA A 671 -2.47 -1.43 27.98
CA ALA A 671 -2.44 -2.89 27.91
C ALA A 671 -1.43 -3.41 26.87
N ASN A 672 -1.27 -2.70 25.74
CA ASN A 672 -0.28 -3.07 24.73
C ASN A 672 1.15 -2.73 25.17
N ARG A 673 1.37 -1.61 25.87
CA ARG A 673 2.69 -1.31 26.49
C ARG A 673 3.10 -2.39 27.51
N GLU A 674 2.16 -2.85 28.34
CA GLU A 674 2.40 -3.96 29.27
C GLU A 674 2.68 -5.28 28.54
N ALA A 675 1.99 -5.56 27.43
CA ALA A 675 2.23 -6.75 26.61
C ALA A 675 3.60 -6.71 25.90
N VAL A 676 4.03 -5.57 25.35
CA VAL A 676 5.37 -5.40 24.75
C VAL A 676 6.46 -5.62 25.81
N ARG A 677 6.27 -5.09 27.02
CA ARG A 677 7.18 -5.34 28.15
C ARG A 677 7.23 -6.82 28.54
N ALA A 678 6.08 -7.48 28.67
CA ALA A 678 5.98 -8.89 29.06
C ALA A 678 6.56 -9.85 28.00
N ALA A 679 6.50 -9.47 26.72
CA ALA A 679 7.08 -10.21 25.60
C ALA A 679 8.58 -9.94 25.38
N GLY A 680 9.26 -9.20 26.26
CA GLY A 680 10.70 -8.95 26.15
C GLY A 680 11.11 -7.85 25.16
N GLY A 681 10.18 -6.99 24.72
CA GLY A 681 10.47 -5.95 23.73
C GLY A 681 11.42 -4.84 24.21
N VAL A 682 11.60 -4.65 25.53
CA VAL A 682 12.46 -3.58 26.09
C VAL A 682 13.94 -3.77 25.73
N PRO A 683 14.60 -4.92 26.02
CA PRO A 683 15.95 -5.21 25.53
C PRO A 683 16.13 -5.04 24.02
N VAL A 684 15.14 -5.49 23.22
CA VAL A 684 15.19 -5.43 21.76
C VAL A 684 15.19 -3.97 21.28
N LEU A 685 14.27 -3.13 21.78
CA LEU A 685 14.19 -1.72 21.42
C LEU A 685 15.43 -0.93 21.90
N VAL A 686 15.95 -1.22 23.10
CA VAL A 686 17.17 -0.56 23.62
C VAL A 686 18.40 -0.93 22.79
N ARG A 687 18.53 -2.19 22.36
CA ARG A 687 19.60 -2.64 21.46
C ARG A 687 19.57 -1.92 20.11
N LEU A 688 18.38 -1.63 19.56
CA LEU A 688 18.25 -0.88 18.30
C LEU A 688 18.77 0.57 18.39
N LEU A 689 18.71 1.21 19.56
CA LEU A 689 19.32 2.54 19.75
C LEU A 689 20.84 2.52 19.52
N GLY A 690 21.48 1.35 19.63
CA GLY A 690 22.90 1.14 19.33
C GLY A 690 23.25 1.04 17.84
N ALA A 691 22.26 1.01 16.92
CA ALA A 691 22.49 0.82 15.48
C ALA A 691 23.18 2.01 14.77
N GLY A 692 23.33 3.15 15.47
CA GLY A 692 23.91 4.39 14.98
C GLY A 692 22.92 5.57 15.03
N PRO A 693 23.41 6.81 15.14
CA PRO A 693 22.55 7.99 15.23
C PRO A 693 21.75 8.20 13.94
N TRP A 694 20.45 8.49 14.09
CA TRP A 694 19.55 8.94 13.01
C TRP A 694 19.45 8.03 11.78
N LYS A 695 19.61 6.71 11.97
CA LYS A 695 19.03 5.74 11.04
C LYS A 695 17.51 5.69 11.23
N ASP A 696 16.80 5.35 10.15
CA ASP A 696 15.37 5.09 10.10
C ASP A 696 14.87 4.20 11.26
N ILE A 697 15.56 3.09 11.55
CA ILE A 697 15.18 2.20 12.66
C ILE A 697 15.40 2.83 14.04
N THR A 698 16.44 3.65 14.17
CA THR A 698 16.80 4.32 15.43
C THR A 698 15.76 5.36 15.82
N GLU A 699 15.25 6.15 14.87
CA GLU A 699 14.19 7.14 15.14
C GLU A 699 12.88 6.46 15.54
N ARG A 700 12.50 5.38 14.85
CA ARG A 700 11.31 4.57 15.18
C ARG A 700 11.43 3.89 16.54
N ALA A 701 12.60 3.29 16.84
CA ALA A 701 12.86 2.67 18.15
C ALA A 701 12.85 3.69 19.30
N THR A 702 13.40 4.89 19.07
CA THR A 702 13.34 6.00 20.03
C THR A 702 11.90 6.42 20.31
N SER A 703 11.08 6.51 19.26
CA SER A 703 9.65 6.88 19.37
C SER A 703 8.84 5.78 20.07
N ALA A 704 9.11 4.51 19.77
CA ALA A 704 8.54 3.36 20.47
C ALA A 704 8.90 3.35 21.96
N ILE A 705 10.15 3.65 22.33
CA ILE A 705 10.58 3.77 23.74
C ILE A 705 9.90 4.96 24.43
N ALA A 706 9.80 6.12 23.77
CA ALA A 706 9.10 7.27 24.31
C ALA A 706 7.64 6.93 24.65
N GLU A 707 6.92 6.27 23.74
CA GLU A 707 5.54 5.82 23.96
C GLU A 707 5.43 4.73 25.05
N LEU A 708 6.43 3.85 25.16
CA LEU A 708 6.47 2.77 26.15
C LEU A 708 6.65 3.32 27.59
N VAL A 709 7.38 4.43 27.77
CA VAL A 709 7.48 5.12 29.08
C VAL A 709 6.31 6.08 29.32
N HIS A 710 5.76 6.69 28.28
CA HIS A 710 4.73 7.71 28.39
C HIS A 710 3.49 7.22 29.17
N THR A 711 3.03 8.03 30.13
CA THR A 711 1.84 7.75 30.99
C THR A 711 1.87 6.45 31.81
N CYS A 712 3.02 5.79 32.00
CA CYS A 712 3.13 4.61 32.88
C CYS A 712 3.21 5.02 34.37
N PRO A 713 2.20 4.73 35.23
CA PRO A 713 2.27 4.99 36.67
C PRO A 713 3.10 3.94 37.45
N GLN A 714 3.86 3.08 36.76
CA GLN A 714 4.57 1.95 37.34
C GLN A 714 6.09 2.08 37.12
N ASN A 715 6.84 2.13 38.23
CA ASN A 715 8.32 2.20 38.23
C ASN A 715 9.00 1.01 37.52
N GLN A 716 8.29 -0.10 37.27
CA GLN A 716 8.85 -1.31 36.66
C GLN A 716 9.33 -1.09 35.22
N THR A 717 8.56 -0.36 34.41
CA THR A 717 8.89 -0.11 33.01
C THR A 717 10.11 0.81 32.87
N GLN A 718 10.15 1.91 33.62
CA GLN A 718 11.32 2.77 33.72
C GLN A 718 12.54 1.98 34.21
N GLY A 719 12.37 1.18 35.29
CA GLY A 719 13.43 0.36 35.87
C GLY A 719 14.05 -0.63 34.87
N ALA A 720 13.22 -1.29 34.05
CA ALA A 720 13.69 -2.20 33.00
C ALA A 720 14.52 -1.47 31.93
N ILE A 721 14.04 -0.31 31.43
CA ILE A 721 14.80 0.47 30.44
C ILE A 721 16.12 0.97 31.02
N ILE A 722 16.14 1.38 32.29
CA ILE A 722 17.36 1.80 32.99
C ILE A 722 18.33 0.62 33.15
N SER A 723 17.85 -0.58 33.53
CA SER A 723 18.72 -1.75 33.72
C SER A 723 19.31 -2.30 32.41
N GLU A 724 18.60 -2.16 31.29
CA GLU A 724 19.11 -2.51 29.95
C GLU A 724 20.07 -1.44 29.37
N GLY A 725 20.39 -0.37 30.11
CA GLY A 725 21.28 0.70 29.64
C GLY A 725 20.62 1.71 28.69
N GLY A 726 19.29 1.76 28.62
CA GLY A 726 18.55 2.63 27.71
C GLY A 726 18.81 4.13 27.93
N VAL A 727 19.14 4.55 29.17
CA VAL A 727 19.54 5.95 29.45
C VAL A 727 20.86 6.29 28.75
N GLU A 728 21.86 5.41 28.81
CA GLU A 728 23.13 5.62 28.11
C GLU A 728 22.93 5.68 26.59
N ALA A 729 22.14 4.75 26.04
CA ALA A 729 21.87 4.70 24.61
C ALA A 729 21.14 5.97 24.12
N LEU A 730 20.12 6.43 24.84
CA LEU A 730 19.43 7.69 24.53
C LEU A 730 20.34 8.92 24.64
N VAL A 731 21.25 8.98 25.62
CA VAL A 731 22.22 10.08 25.74
C VAL A 731 23.22 10.08 24.57
N ARG A 732 23.71 8.91 24.15
CA ARG A 732 24.59 8.78 22.97
C ARG A 732 23.96 9.33 21.68
N LEU A 733 22.64 9.19 21.50
CA LEU A 733 21.92 9.75 20.35
C LEU A 733 21.94 11.29 20.32
N LEU A 734 22.10 11.95 21.47
CA LEU A 734 22.24 13.41 21.56
C LEU A 734 23.64 13.90 21.15
N GLU A 735 24.62 13.02 20.92
CA GLU A 735 26.03 13.42 20.72
C GLU A 735 26.42 13.78 19.28
N GLY A 736 25.64 13.38 18.28
CA GLY A 736 26.05 13.45 16.87
C GLY A 736 24.95 13.85 15.88
N GLY A 737 23.90 14.55 16.34
CA GLY A 737 22.68 14.78 15.56
C GLY A 737 22.41 16.22 15.09
N PRO A 738 21.79 16.40 13.91
CA PRO A 738 20.92 17.55 13.70
C PRO A 738 19.70 17.42 14.62
N VAL A 739 19.08 18.55 15.01
CA VAL A 739 17.83 18.51 15.78
C VAL A 739 16.71 17.94 14.89
N SER A 740 16.31 16.70 15.16
CA SER A 740 15.24 15.99 14.45
C SER A 740 14.01 15.74 15.33
N ALA A 741 12.96 15.14 14.75
CA ALA A 741 11.81 14.64 15.50
C ALA A 741 12.22 13.56 16.52
N GLY A 742 13.13 12.66 16.12
CA GLY A 742 13.71 11.67 17.02
C GLY A 742 14.55 12.29 18.15
N THR A 743 15.16 13.47 17.96
CA THR A 743 15.81 14.20 19.07
C THR A 743 14.79 14.62 20.12
N ALA A 744 13.62 15.13 19.71
CA ALA A 744 12.54 15.44 20.63
C ALA A 744 12.04 14.20 21.37
N ALA A 745 11.88 13.07 20.66
CA ALA A 745 11.47 11.79 21.25
C ALA A 745 12.50 11.24 22.26
N ALA A 746 13.80 11.32 21.96
CA ALA A 746 14.86 10.89 22.87
C ALA A 746 14.89 11.69 24.18
N VAL A 747 14.80 13.02 24.06
CA VAL A 747 14.77 13.90 25.24
C VAL A 747 13.46 13.74 26.03
N TRP A 748 12.33 13.48 25.37
CA TRP A 748 11.07 13.15 26.03
C TRP A 748 11.14 11.81 26.78
N ALA A 749 11.74 10.78 26.19
CA ALA A 749 11.97 9.50 26.86
C ALA A 749 12.88 9.70 28.10
N LEU A 750 13.98 10.46 27.97
CA LEU A 750 14.86 10.78 29.10
C LEU A 750 14.14 11.56 30.22
N MET A 751 13.27 12.50 29.87
CA MET A 751 12.39 13.19 30.82
C MET A 751 11.52 12.18 31.57
N GLU A 752 10.71 11.37 30.88
CA GLU A 752 9.78 10.42 31.51
C GLU A 752 10.53 9.35 32.34
N LEU A 753 11.76 8.96 31.97
CA LEU A 753 12.62 8.07 32.75
C LEU A 753 13.15 8.71 34.05
N CYS A 754 13.28 10.04 34.11
CA CYS A 754 13.75 10.78 35.28
C CYS A 754 12.63 11.28 36.20
N VAL A 755 11.40 11.48 35.69
CA VAL A 755 10.28 12.01 36.49
C VAL A 755 9.98 11.09 37.66
N ARG A 756 10.24 11.60 38.88
CA ARG A 756 10.05 10.91 40.17
C ARG A 756 10.82 9.59 40.31
N ASN A 757 11.90 9.41 39.53
CA ASN A 757 12.72 8.20 39.55
C ASN A 757 14.20 8.54 39.79
N PRO A 758 14.70 8.41 41.04
CA PRO A 758 16.11 8.70 41.36
C PRO A 758 17.11 7.87 40.55
N GLY A 759 16.80 6.61 40.21
CA GLY A 759 17.67 5.77 39.40
C GLY A 759 17.87 6.35 37.99
N GLY A 760 16.80 6.84 37.37
CA GLY A 760 16.87 7.55 36.09
C GLY A 760 17.66 8.86 36.18
N GLN A 761 17.42 9.64 37.24
CA GLN A 761 18.14 10.90 37.51
C GLN A 761 19.66 10.68 37.67
N HIS A 762 20.07 9.67 38.45
CA HIS A 762 21.47 9.31 38.62
C HIS A 762 22.11 8.75 37.34
N ALA A 763 21.38 7.92 36.57
CA ALA A 763 21.87 7.41 35.30
C ALA A 763 22.08 8.55 34.28
N LEU A 764 21.14 9.49 34.16
CA LEU A 764 21.26 10.64 33.26
C LEU A 764 22.49 11.49 33.62
N MET A 765 22.74 11.70 34.91
CA MET A 765 23.93 12.40 35.41
C MET A 765 25.22 11.62 35.10
N HIS A 766 25.26 10.32 35.41
CA HIS A 766 26.46 9.49 35.24
C HIS A 766 26.91 9.37 33.78
N HIS A 767 25.97 9.33 32.83
CA HIS A 767 26.28 9.26 31.40
C HIS A 767 26.46 10.64 30.73
N GLY A 768 26.53 11.74 31.48
CA GLY A 768 26.76 13.09 30.94
C GLY A 768 25.56 13.68 30.18
N GLY A 769 24.36 13.18 30.45
CA GLY A 769 23.13 13.60 29.76
C GLY A 769 22.64 15.00 30.16
N LEU A 770 23.11 15.55 31.28
CA LEU A 770 22.78 16.90 31.73
C LEU A 770 23.48 17.95 30.87
N GLU A 771 24.76 17.73 30.57
CA GLU A 771 25.60 18.50 29.66
C GLU A 771 25.01 18.49 28.24
N LYS A 772 24.54 17.33 27.77
CA LYS A 772 23.90 17.21 26.45
C LYS A 772 22.55 17.93 26.41
N ALA A 773 21.71 17.81 27.45
CA ALA A 773 20.43 18.49 27.52
C ALA A 773 20.57 20.02 27.63
N ALA A 774 21.57 20.50 28.37
CA ALA A 774 21.92 21.92 28.44
C ALA A 774 22.52 22.43 27.12
N GLY A 775 23.33 21.63 26.44
CA GLY A 775 24.01 21.98 25.19
C GLY A 775 23.13 22.01 23.93
N ILE A 776 21.83 21.75 24.01
CA ILE A 776 20.93 21.80 22.84
C ILE A 776 20.80 23.28 22.37
N PRO A 777 21.22 23.61 21.14
CA PRO A 777 21.32 25.00 20.70
C PRO A 777 19.96 25.70 20.61
N VAL A 778 19.84 26.83 21.32
CA VAL A 778 18.67 27.70 21.27
C VAL A 778 18.73 28.59 20.04
N SER A 779 18.23 28.07 18.92
CA SER A 779 18.22 28.75 17.61
C SER A 779 16.83 28.72 16.95
N HIS A 780 16.59 29.62 16.00
CA HIS A 780 15.36 29.65 15.19
C HIS A 780 15.11 28.38 14.34
N ARG A 781 16.09 27.47 14.21
CA ARG A 781 15.94 26.19 13.47
C ARG A 781 15.53 25.01 14.37
N THR A 782 15.59 25.17 15.69
CA THR A 782 15.26 24.12 16.66
C THR A 782 13.73 24.05 16.82
N THR A 783 13.15 22.85 16.82
CA THR A 783 11.69 22.70 16.93
C THR A 783 11.21 23.02 18.36
N LEU A 784 10.01 23.61 18.45
CA LEU A 784 9.38 23.97 19.75
C LEU A 784 9.20 22.76 20.68
N GLY A 785 9.02 21.56 20.11
CA GLY A 785 8.92 20.30 20.85
C GLY A 785 10.23 19.92 21.55
N THR A 786 11.37 20.02 20.86
CA THR A 786 12.69 19.72 21.45
C THR A 786 13.01 20.68 22.60
N PHE A 787 12.68 21.96 22.46
CA PHE A 787 12.83 22.94 23.55
C PHE A 787 12.01 22.61 24.79
N ALA A 788 10.75 22.23 24.61
CA ALA A 788 9.91 21.79 25.72
C ALA A 788 10.52 20.53 26.37
N ALA A 789 10.84 19.50 25.58
CA ALA A 789 11.42 18.27 26.07
C ALA A 789 12.70 18.52 26.89
N ALA A 790 13.62 19.36 26.41
CA ALA A 790 14.87 19.69 27.10
C ALA A 790 14.63 20.39 28.44
N ALA A 791 13.75 21.40 28.46
CA ALA A 791 13.36 22.11 29.68
C ALA A 791 12.76 21.16 30.73
N TRP A 792 11.89 20.25 30.31
CA TRP A 792 11.25 19.28 31.19
C TRP A 792 12.18 18.12 31.60
N ALA A 793 13.15 17.72 30.78
CA ALA A 793 14.18 16.75 31.16
C ALA A 793 15.08 17.30 32.28
N LEU A 794 15.52 18.56 32.17
CA LEU A 794 16.23 19.26 33.24
C LEU A 794 15.37 19.41 34.50
N PHE A 795 14.05 19.63 34.37
CA PHE A 795 13.13 19.65 35.51
C PHE A 795 13.01 18.27 36.17
N ALA A 796 12.94 17.21 35.37
CA ALA A 796 12.87 15.83 35.83
C ALA A 796 14.16 15.43 36.58
N ALA A 797 15.33 15.86 36.10
CA ALA A 797 16.62 15.65 36.75
C ALA A 797 16.75 16.37 38.11
N THR A 798 16.22 17.59 38.22
CA THR A 798 16.46 18.51 39.35
C THR A 798 15.45 18.41 40.49
N GLN A 799 14.34 17.68 40.33
CA GLN A 799 13.24 17.65 41.32
C GLN A 799 13.67 17.19 42.73
N SER A 800 14.48 16.12 42.84
CA SER A 800 14.56 15.32 44.08
C SER A 800 15.93 15.17 44.75
N ASN A 801 17.03 15.38 44.04
CA ASN A 801 18.39 15.17 44.55
C ASN A 801 19.21 16.47 44.46
N THR A 802 20.00 16.78 45.48
CA THR A 802 20.96 17.89 45.48
C THR A 802 22.11 17.63 44.51
N GLU A 803 22.64 16.40 44.46
CA GLU A 803 23.77 16.05 43.58
C GLU A 803 23.43 16.28 42.09
N THR A 804 22.20 15.97 41.67
CA THR A 804 21.76 16.18 40.29
C THR A 804 21.44 17.64 39.98
N ARG A 805 21.08 18.46 40.99
CA ARG A 805 20.99 19.92 40.86
C ARG A 805 22.37 20.54 40.68
N ASP A 806 23.32 20.14 41.52
CA ASP A 806 24.69 20.64 41.49
C ASP A 806 25.39 20.24 40.19
N ALA A 807 25.21 18.99 39.74
CA ALA A 807 25.70 18.52 38.43
C ALA A 807 25.03 19.25 37.25
N ALA A 808 23.71 19.50 37.28
CA ALA A 808 23.03 20.26 36.23
C ALA A 808 23.49 21.73 36.18
N PHE A 809 23.84 22.33 37.34
CA PHE A 809 24.44 23.66 37.38
C PHE A 809 25.87 23.66 36.83
N ALA A 810 26.71 22.69 37.22
CA ALA A 810 28.07 22.51 36.69
C ALA A 810 28.09 22.23 35.17
N ALA A 811 27.05 21.55 34.66
CA ALA A 811 26.79 21.32 33.24
C ALA A 811 26.36 22.58 32.45
N GLY A 812 26.25 23.74 33.10
CA GLY A 812 25.91 25.01 32.44
C GLY A 812 24.43 25.22 32.14
N ALA A 813 23.51 24.47 32.77
CA ALA A 813 22.07 24.53 32.44
C ALA A 813 21.41 25.90 32.65
N LEU A 814 22.03 26.82 33.40
CA LEU A 814 21.45 28.13 33.73
C LEU A 814 21.16 28.99 32.49
N GLU A 815 22.14 29.22 31.63
CA GLU A 815 22.00 30.09 30.45
C GLU A 815 20.94 29.57 29.44
N PRO A 816 20.93 28.28 29.04
CA PRO A 816 19.86 27.71 28.22
C PRO A 816 18.46 27.86 28.82
N LEU A 817 18.31 27.70 30.15
CA LEU A 817 17.03 27.87 30.83
C LEU A 817 16.53 29.31 30.77
N LEU A 818 17.42 30.31 30.87
CA LEU A 818 17.04 31.72 30.74
C LEU A 818 16.68 32.09 29.31
N LEU A 819 17.46 31.63 28.31
CA LEU A 819 17.13 31.79 26.88
C LEU A 819 15.78 31.17 26.51
N LEU A 820 15.39 30.05 27.14
CA LEU A 820 14.07 29.44 26.96
C LEU A 820 12.94 30.27 27.57
N VAL A 821 13.17 30.95 28.69
CA VAL A 821 12.19 31.86 29.31
C VAL A 821 12.03 33.14 28.47
N GLU A 822 13.12 33.66 27.91
CA GLU A 822 13.13 34.88 27.09
C GLU A 822 12.58 34.67 25.67
N GLY A 823 13.06 33.64 24.96
CA GLY A 823 12.88 33.49 23.53
C GLY A 823 11.85 32.46 23.05
N SER A 824 11.30 31.61 23.93
CA SER A 824 10.42 30.52 23.47
C SER A 824 8.95 30.96 23.32
N GLY A 825 8.42 30.87 22.10
CA GLY A 825 6.98 31.00 21.83
C GLY A 825 6.13 29.82 22.32
N ALA A 826 6.76 28.79 22.92
CA ALA A 826 6.10 27.58 23.41
C ALA A 826 5.93 27.64 24.94
N GLN A 827 4.70 27.89 25.39
CA GLN A 827 4.35 27.97 26.81
C GLN A 827 4.85 26.78 27.65
N ALA A 828 4.82 25.57 27.09
CA ALA A 828 5.31 24.36 27.77
C ALA A 828 6.82 24.41 28.06
N ALA A 829 7.63 25.02 27.18
CA ALA A 829 9.07 25.18 27.40
C ALA A 829 9.35 26.20 28.52
N VAL A 830 8.64 27.34 28.50
CA VAL A 830 8.70 28.34 29.59
C VAL A 830 8.31 27.71 30.94
N GLU A 831 7.21 26.95 31.00
CA GLU A 831 6.79 26.30 32.25
C GLU A 831 7.81 25.27 32.76
N GLY A 832 8.41 24.47 31.87
CA GLY A 832 9.51 23.56 32.24
C GLY A 832 10.72 24.32 32.76
N ALA A 833 11.13 25.39 32.06
CA ALA A 833 12.33 26.14 32.37
C ALA A 833 12.24 26.90 33.71
N LEU A 834 11.08 27.55 33.98
CA LEU A 834 10.79 28.18 35.27
C LEU A 834 10.83 27.18 36.43
N SER A 835 10.36 25.95 36.20
CA SER A 835 10.35 24.89 37.20
C SER A 835 11.77 24.36 37.49
N SER A 836 12.58 24.17 36.45
CA SER A 836 14.00 23.80 36.57
C SER A 836 14.82 24.87 37.30
N LEU A 837 14.65 26.14 36.93
CA LEU A 837 15.34 27.27 37.56
C LEU A 837 15.03 27.36 39.06
N ALA A 838 13.77 27.13 39.44
CA ALA A 838 13.39 27.10 40.85
C ALA A 838 14.02 25.93 41.61
N ASN A 839 14.07 24.73 41.02
CA ASN A 839 14.71 23.57 41.64
C ASN A 839 16.22 23.80 41.85
N LEU A 840 16.93 24.35 40.86
CA LEU A 840 18.37 24.65 40.94
C LEU A 840 18.68 25.68 42.04
N ALA A 841 17.85 26.72 42.18
CA ALA A 841 18.02 27.76 43.20
C ALA A 841 17.61 27.35 44.63
N ASP A 842 16.87 26.24 44.77
CA ASP A 842 16.37 25.74 46.04
C ASP A 842 17.51 25.06 46.83
N GLY A 843 17.88 25.65 47.97
CA GLY A 843 18.99 25.22 48.81
C GLY A 843 20.37 25.81 48.46
N CYS A 844 20.65 26.19 47.21
CA CYS A 844 22.00 26.61 46.78
C CYS A 844 22.19 28.14 46.63
N PRO A 845 22.99 28.83 47.46
CA PRO A 845 23.21 30.28 47.35
C PRO A 845 24.03 30.70 46.12
N GLU A 846 24.89 29.83 45.61
CA GLU A 846 25.73 30.14 44.44
C GLU A 846 24.88 30.24 43.17
N VAL A 847 23.96 29.30 42.96
CA VAL A 847 22.97 29.35 41.88
C VAL A 847 22.12 30.62 41.95
N ARG A 848 21.71 31.06 43.16
CA ARG A 848 20.92 32.30 43.30
C ARG A 848 21.68 33.51 42.80
N ARG A 849 22.96 33.63 43.18
CA ARG A 849 23.83 34.73 42.75
C ARG A 849 24.04 34.70 41.24
N SER A 850 24.48 33.57 40.68
CA SER A 850 24.77 33.46 39.24
C SER A 850 23.52 33.64 38.37
N ALA A 851 22.35 33.17 38.81
CA ALA A 851 21.08 33.43 38.11
C ALA A 851 20.68 34.91 38.18
N GLY A 852 20.93 35.58 39.31
CA GLY A 852 20.76 37.03 39.45
C GLY A 852 21.65 37.82 38.49
N GLU A 853 22.95 37.52 38.49
CA GLU A 853 23.97 38.11 37.61
C GLU A 853 23.66 37.87 36.11
N ALA A 854 23.06 36.73 35.78
CA ALA A 854 22.59 36.39 34.42
C ALA A 854 21.22 37.00 34.04
N GLY A 855 20.66 37.91 34.84
CA GLY A 855 19.42 38.64 34.51
C GLY A 855 18.11 37.88 34.74
N ALA A 856 18.14 36.71 35.40
CA ALA A 856 16.94 35.88 35.60
C ALA A 856 15.77 36.61 36.25
N ILE A 857 16.05 37.57 37.13
CA ILE A 857 15.04 38.33 37.88
C ILE A 857 14.18 39.19 36.94
N GLU A 858 14.77 39.83 35.92
CA GLU A 858 14.05 40.68 34.96
C GLU A 858 13.15 39.84 34.03
N LEU A 859 13.63 38.65 33.63
CA LEU A 859 12.85 37.67 32.86
C LEU A 859 11.64 37.17 33.66
N LEU A 860 11.83 36.80 34.93
CA LEU A 860 10.75 36.37 35.82
C LEU A 860 9.68 37.46 36.02
N VAL A 861 10.11 38.71 36.17
CA VAL A 861 9.21 39.86 36.23
C VAL A 861 8.44 40.02 34.90
N THR A 862 9.10 39.89 33.76
CA THR A 862 8.47 39.94 32.43
C THR A 862 7.39 38.85 32.27
N CYS A 863 7.65 37.63 32.75
CA CYS A 863 6.64 36.57 32.82
C CYS A 863 5.42 36.98 33.68
N LEU A 864 5.63 37.58 34.85
CA LEU A 864 4.55 38.08 35.71
C LEU A 864 3.73 39.20 35.03
N GLN A 865 4.38 40.14 34.34
CA GLN A 865 3.73 41.20 33.57
C GLN A 865 2.88 40.64 32.41
N SER A 866 3.39 39.63 31.69
CA SER A 866 2.73 39.05 30.51
C SER A 866 1.31 38.58 30.79
N ALA A 867 1.07 38.03 31.98
CA ALA A 867 -0.23 37.50 32.40
C ALA A 867 -1.21 38.58 32.84
N GLN A 868 -0.73 39.69 33.41
CA GLN A 868 -1.59 40.85 33.70
C GLN A 868 -2.09 41.51 32.41
N ASN A 869 -1.25 41.50 31.37
CA ASN A 869 -1.59 41.95 30.01
C ASN A 869 -2.40 40.93 29.20
N GLY A 870 -2.89 39.84 29.83
CA GLY A 870 -3.73 38.83 29.19
C GLY A 870 -3.03 37.90 28.19
N LYS A 871 -1.69 37.96 28.08
CA LYS A 871 -0.88 37.15 27.17
C LYS A 871 -0.29 35.89 27.82
N GLY A 872 -0.05 35.93 29.14
CA GLY A 872 0.47 34.80 29.94
C GLY A 872 -0.63 34.00 30.65
N THR A 873 -0.30 32.79 31.12
CA THR A 873 -1.24 31.90 31.83
C THR A 873 -1.05 31.88 33.34
N LEU A 874 -2.10 31.47 34.08
CA LEU A 874 -2.05 31.35 35.55
C LEU A 874 -0.97 30.37 36.05
N ARG A 875 -0.61 29.35 35.26
CA ARG A 875 0.46 28.40 35.62
C ARG A 875 1.83 29.02 35.44
N MET A 876 2.02 29.81 34.37
CA MET A 876 3.24 30.59 34.17
C MET A 876 3.47 31.60 35.32
N THR A 877 2.43 32.29 35.81
CA THR A 877 2.59 33.22 36.95
C THR A 877 2.86 32.51 38.27
N GLU A 878 2.24 31.36 38.50
CA GLU A 878 2.53 30.50 39.66
C GLU A 878 4.00 30.08 39.69
N LEU A 879 4.52 29.59 38.55
CA LEU A 879 5.90 29.14 38.41
C LEU A 879 6.91 30.29 38.46
N ALA A 880 6.61 31.43 37.81
CA ALA A 880 7.48 32.61 37.86
C ALA A 880 7.59 33.19 39.28
N ALA A 881 6.47 33.30 40.01
CA ALA A 881 6.49 33.70 41.42
C ALA A 881 7.21 32.65 42.29
N HIS A 882 7.12 31.36 41.96
CA HIS A 882 7.83 30.31 42.69
C HIS A 882 9.36 30.35 42.47
N ALA A 883 9.82 30.60 41.24
CA ALA A 883 11.23 30.79 40.91
C ALA A 883 11.80 32.09 41.50
N LEU A 884 11.01 33.17 41.49
CA LEU A 884 11.38 34.43 42.13
C LEU A 884 11.53 34.28 43.65
N ARG A 885 10.63 33.52 44.29
CA ARG A 885 10.75 33.13 45.71
C ARG A 885 12.07 32.41 45.99
N THR A 886 12.47 31.43 45.16
CA THR A 886 13.72 30.68 45.39
C THR A 886 14.96 31.52 45.20
N LEU A 887 14.98 32.37 44.18
CA LEU A 887 16.13 33.23 43.87
C LEU A 887 16.33 34.36 44.88
N ALA A 888 15.24 34.97 45.36
CA ALA A 888 15.30 36.07 46.34
C ALA A 888 15.35 35.61 47.81
N PHE A 889 15.42 34.30 48.09
CA PHE A 889 15.43 33.81 49.47
C PHE A 889 16.79 34.06 50.13
N ASP A 890 16.83 34.97 51.10
CA ASP A 890 18.04 35.40 51.82
C ASP A 890 19.17 35.91 50.89
N ASP A 891 18.81 36.43 49.70
CA ASP A 891 19.74 37.07 48.74
C ASP A 891 19.33 38.51 48.46
N VAL A 892 20.05 39.47 49.04
CA VAL A 892 19.70 40.91 48.99
C VAL A 892 19.84 41.49 47.58
N ALA A 893 20.79 41.01 46.78
CA ALA A 893 20.98 41.51 45.42
C ALA A 893 19.79 41.13 44.52
N ASN A 894 19.33 39.89 44.61
CA ASN A 894 18.12 39.43 43.91
C ASN A 894 16.85 40.11 44.44
N GLN A 895 16.77 40.39 45.74
CA GLN A 895 15.66 41.14 46.34
C GLN A 895 15.59 42.59 45.80
N ASP A 896 16.73 43.27 45.67
CA ASP A 896 16.79 44.64 45.16
C ASP A 896 16.59 44.70 43.64
N ALA A 897 17.12 43.74 42.88
CA ALA A 897 16.84 43.61 41.45
C ALA A 897 15.35 43.38 41.17
N ALA A 898 14.69 42.53 41.98
CA ALA A 898 13.27 42.25 41.86
C ALA A 898 12.41 43.49 42.16
N ARG A 899 12.83 44.30 43.14
CA ARG A 899 12.23 45.62 43.40
C ARG A 899 12.44 46.58 42.24
N ALA A 900 13.67 46.73 41.75
CA ALA A 900 14.00 47.64 40.64
C ALA A 900 13.22 47.30 39.34
N ALA A 901 12.99 46.01 39.07
CA ALA A 901 12.18 45.56 37.93
C ALA A 901 10.66 45.71 38.16
N GLY A 902 10.19 46.01 39.38
CA GLY A 902 8.78 46.23 39.71
C GLY A 902 8.01 44.97 40.12
N ALA A 903 8.69 43.89 40.57
CA ALA A 903 8.02 42.66 41.02
C ALA A 903 7.02 42.90 42.16
N LEU A 904 7.32 43.83 43.08
CA LEU A 904 6.51 44.08 44.28
C LEU A 904 5.10 44.58 43.93
N HIS A 905 5.00 45.50 42.97
CA HIS A 905 3.74 45.96 42.39
C HIS A 905 2.95 44.79 41.76
N LEU A 906 3.60 43.99 40.93
CA LEU A 906 2.94 42.91 40.18
C LEU A 906 2.42 41.79 41.08
N LEU A 907 3.22 41.37 42.05
CA LEU A 907 2.82 40.38 43.06
C LEU A 907 1.66 40.93 43.91
N THR A 908 1.69 42.21 44.28
CA THR A 908 0.59 42.85 45.02
C THR A 908 -0.70 42.92 44.19
N ALA A 909 -0.62 43.27 42.91
CA ALA A 909 -1.76 43.23 42.00
C ALA A 909 -2.30 41.80 41.79
N GLN A 910 -1.43 40.78 41.78
CA GLN A 910 -1.84 39.36 41.75
C GLN A 910 -2.61 38.98 43.03
N LEU A 911 -2.23 39.50 44.20
CA LEU A 911 -2.99 39.33 45.46
C LEU A 911 -4.35 40.07 45.47
N ARG A 912 -4.47 41.23 44.79
CA ARG A 912 -5.74 41.98 44.63
C ARG A 912 -6.78 41.25 43.76
N SER A 913 -6.35 40.37 42.85
CA SER A 913 -7.20 39.78 41.78
C SER A 913 -8.35 38.85 42.22
N VAL A 914 -8.64 38.77 43.52
CA VAL A 914 -9.41 37.68 44.16
C VAL A 914 -10.91 38.00 44.31
N GLY A 915 -11.39 39.15 43.84
CA GLY A 915 -12.73 39.66 44.18
C GLY A 915 -13.89 39.37 43.21
N THR A 916 -13.68 39.35 41.90
CA THR A 916 -14.73 39.86 40.96
C THR A 916 -15.35 38.88 39.97
N THR A 917 -15.04 37.58 39.99
CA THR A 917 -15.71 36.60 39.09
C THR A 917 -16.32 35.43 39.83
N ALA A 918 -17.59 35.59 40.24
CA ALA A 918 -18.47 34.46 40.52
C ALA A 918 -18.58 33.56 39.27
N GLN A 919 -18.70 32.24 39.49
CA GLN A 919 -18.92 31.20 38.47
C GLN A 919 -17.82 31.04 37.39
N ARG A 920 -16.87 30.12 37.62
CA ARG A 920 -16.28 29.22 36.58
C ARG A 920 -15.32 28.18 37.18
N GLY A 921 -15.70 26.90 37.14
CA GLY A 921 -14.85 25.69 37.23
C GLY A 921 -14.00 25.49 38.50
N LYS A 922 -14.20 24.37 39.21
CA LYS A 922 -13.39 23.97 40.39
C LYS A 922 -11.87 24.02 40.13
N GLU A 923 -11.43 23.60 38.96
CA GLU A 923 -10.02 23.56 38.59
C GLU A 923 -9.41 24.96 38.37
N ARG A 924 -10.15 25.88 37.75
CA ARG A 924 -9.70 27.27 37.56
C ARG A 924 -9.59 28.01 38.89
N GLN A 925 -10.42 27.65 39.87
CA GLN A 925 -10.29 28.12 41.25
C GLN A 925 -9.02 27.57 41.92
N ALA A 926 -8.73 26.26 41.79
CA ALA A 926 -7.52 25.66 42.37
C ALA A 926 -6.23 26.29 41.81
N ARG A 927 -6.13 26.47 40.48
CA ARG A 927 -4.97 27.14 39.85
C ARG A 927 -4.81 28.61 40.30
N ARG A 928 -5.91 29.33 40.53
CA ARG A 928 -5.88 30.68 41.13
C ARG A 928 -5.36 30.67 42.57
N GLU A 929 -5.80 29.72 43.39
CA GLU A 929 -5.34 29.58 44.78
C GLU A 929 -3.86 29.25 44.88
N ASN A 930 -3.33 28.40 43.98
CA ASN A 930 -1.89 28.15 43.89
C ASN A 930 -1.10 29.40 43.44
N ALA A 931 -1.57 30.13 42.43
CA ALA A 931 -0.93 31.37 41.99
C ALA A 931 -0.91 32.45 43.09
N ILE A 932 -1.95 32.53 43.93
CA ILE A 932 -1.97 33.39 45.14
C ILE A 932 -0.94 32.88 46.14
N LEU A 933 -0.90 31.57 46.42
CA LEU A 933 0.06 30.97 47.34
C LEU A 933 1.51 31.23 46.92
N ALA A 934 1.82 31.11 45.63
CA ALA A 934 3.14 31.43 45.08
C ALA A 934 3.48 32.90 45.27
N ALA A 935 2.55 33.82 45.00
CA ALA A 935 2.75 35.26 45.19
C ALA A 935 2.99 35.63 46.66
N VAL A 936 2.21 35.10 47.60
CA VAL A 936 2.43 35.31 49.05
C VAL A 936 3.82 34.81 49.48
N ARG A 937 4.25 33.65 48.98
CA ARG A 937 5.59 33.10 49.27
C ARG A 937 6.70 33.95 48.66
N ALA A 938 6.52 34.51 47.47
CA ALA A 938 7.46 35.43 46.85
C ALA A 938 7.58 36.74 47.65
N VAL A 939 6.45 37.33 48.05
CA VAL A 939 6.42 38.53 48.92
C VAL A 939 7.13 38.27 50.25
N HIS A 940 6.93 37.10 50.88
CA HIS A 940 7.66 36.71 52.09
C HIS A 940 9.19 36.66 51.84
N ALA A 941 9.65 36.03 50.75
CA ALA A 941 11.08 35.97 50.43
C ALA A 941 11.67 37.36 50.13
N LEU A 942 10.92 38.22 49.43
CA LEU A 942 11.35 39.56 49.02
C LEU A 942 11.40 40.58 50.15
N ALA A 943 10.51 40.46 51.15
CA ALA A 943 10.50 41.31 52.35
C ALA A 943 11.52 40.90 53.42
N ARG A 944 12.18 39.75 53.27
CA ARG A 944 13.00 39.13 54.31
C ARG A 944 14.33 39.85 54.46
N SER A 945 14.49 40.54 55.60
CA SER A 945 15.68 41.32 55.97
C SER A 945 16.00 42.51 55.05
N ASN A 946 15.08 42.91 54.17
CA ASN A 946 15.25 44.06 53.26
C ASN A 946 14.16 45.12 53.54
N VAL A 947 14.54 46.21 54.23
CA VAL A 947 13.63 47.28 54.65
C VAL A 947 13.08 48.07 53.44
N ALA A 948 13.88 48.31 52.41
CA ALA A 948 13.44 49.03 51.21
C ALA A 948 12.29 48.29 50.49
N ASN A 949 12.37 46.96 50.43
CA ASN A 949 11.29 46.12 49.90
C ASN A 949 10.05 46.14 50.80
N GLN A 950 10.21 46.24 52.14
CA GLN A 950 9.08 46.35 53.07
C GLN A 950 8.36 47.70 52.94
N ASP A 951 9.09 48.81 52.81
CA ASP A 951 8.54 50.15 52.58
C ASP A 951 7.76 50.23 51.25
N GLU A 952 8.28 49.64 50.16
CA GLU A 952 7.61 49.62 48.87
C GLU A 952 6.36 48.72 48.88
N LEU A 953 6.43 47.54 49.50
CA LEU A 953 5.25 46.67 49.70
C LEU A 953 4.17 47.35 50.55
N LEU A 954 4.55 48.20 51.51
CA LEU A 954 3.62 49.03 52.27
C LEU A 954 2.96 50.10 51.39
N ALA A 955 3.74 50.79 50.55
CA ALA A 955 3.23 51.80 49.61
C ALA A 955 2.26 51.21 48.55
N GLU A 956 2.56 50.01 48.04
CA GLU A 956 1.71 49.27 47.11
C GLU A 956 0.44 48.66 47.74
N GLY A 957 0.30 48.73 49.06
CA GLY A 957 -0.85 48.19 49.78
C GLY A 957 -0.86 46.66 49.90
N ALA A 958 0.31 46.00 49.85
CA ALA A 958 0.41 44.55 50.00
C ALA A 958 -0.09 44.06 51.37
N VAL A 959 0.05 44.89 52.41
CA VAL A 959 -0.39 44.59 53.78
C VAL A 959 -1.90 44.34 53.85
N GLN A 960 -2.69 45.19 53.19
CA GLN A 960 -4.15 45.08 53.10
C GLN A 960 -4.54 43.76 52.44
N GLU A 961 -3.88 43.39 51.33
CA GLU A 961 -4.17 42.18 50.58
C GLU A 961 -3.71 40.88 51.28
N LEU A 962 -2.61 40.91 52.02
CA LEU A 962 -2.19 39.80 52.88
C LEU A 962 -3.19 39.56 54.01
N VAL A 963 -3.72 40.63 54.62
CA VAL A 963 -4.81 40.53 55.61
C VAL A 963 -6.11 40.03 54.96
N ALA A 964 -6.46 40.51 53.77
CA ALA A 964 -7.60 39.98 53.02
C ALA A 964 -7.43 38.49 52.69
N CYS A 965 -6.22 38.04 52.35
CA CYS A 965 -5.92 36.62 52.15
C CYS A 965 -6.08 35.80 53.44
N LEU A 966 -5.60 36.28 54.59
CA LEU A 966 -5.83 35.63 55.89
C LEU A 966 -7.32 35.43 56.18
N VAL A 967 -8.13 36.49 56.03
CA VAL A 967 -9.57 36.46 56.31
C VAL A 967 -10.32 35.53 55.33
N ARG A 968 -9.97 35.57 54.04
CA ARG A 968 -10.65 34.78 52.98
C ARG A 968 -10.26 33.30 52.98
N SER A 969 -9.00 32.97 53.32
CA SER A 969 -8.46 31.62 53.12
C SER A 969 -8.69 30.65 54.28
N GLY A 970 -8.99 31.15 55.49
CA GLY A 970 -9.33 30.33 56.66
C GLY A 970 -8.27 29.27 56.95
N ASP A 971 -8.61 27.99 56.76
CA ASP A 971 -7.73 26.87 57.13
C ASP A 971 -6.72 26.44 56.04
N LYS A 972 -6.69 27.12 54.89
CA LYS A 972 -5.81 26.77 53.77
C LYS A 972 -4.33 27.18 53.99
N PRO A 973 -3.35 26.56 53.28
CA PRO A 973 -1.93 26.93 53.36
C PRO A 973 -1.63 28.41 53.08
N VAL A 974 -2.47 29.09 52.30
CA VAL A 974 -2.36 30.54 52.04
C VAL A 974 -2.37 31.35 53.35
N ALA A 975 -3.12 30.93 54.38
CA ALA A 975 -3.15 31.63 55.66
C ALA A 975 -1.85 31.48 56.46
N GLU A 976 -1.20 30.31 56.43
CA GLU A 976 0.12 30.09 57.04
C GLU A 976 1.16 31.04 56.43
N TYR A 977 1.29 31.04 55.10
CA TYR A 977 2.28 31.88 54.43
C TYR A 977 1.95 33.38 54.47
N ALA A 978 0.67 33.77 54.53
CA ALA A 978 0.30 35.17 54.71
C ALA A 978 0.65 35.65 56.12
N ALA A 979 0.49 34.80 57.15
CA ALA A 979 1.00 35.09 58.48
C ALA A 979 2.55 35.19 58.49
N SER A 980 3.25 34.32 57.75
CA SER A 980 4.72 34.39 57.61
C SER A 980 5.19 35.67 56.92
N ALA A 981 4.49 36.11 55.87
CA ALA A 981 4.76 37.38 55.21
C ALA A 981 4.54 38.58 56.17
N LEU A 982 3.43 38.59 56.93
CA LEU A 982 3.17 39.63 57.92
C LEU A 982 4.17 39.60 59.10
N LEU A 983 4.62 38.41 59.55
CA LEU A 983 5.68 38.28 60.56
C LEU A 983 6.94 39.00 60.09
N VAL A 984 7.38 38.77 58.85
CA VAL A 984 8.57 39.40 58.28
C VAL A 984 8.38 40.90 58.06
N LEU A 985 7.27 41.32 57.42
CA LEU A 985 6.97 42.72 57.13
C LEU A 985 6.83 43.57 58.41
N SER A 986 6.30 43.01 59.51
CA SER A 986 6.07 43.74 60.77
C SER A 986 7.31 43.86 61.66
N HIS A 987 8.41 43.17 61.33
CA HIS A 987 9.62 43.18 62.14
C HIS A 987 10.28 44.56 62.11
N ASN A 988 10.34 45.24 63.26
CA ASN A 988 10.91 46.57 63.44
C ASN A 988 10.35 47.70 62.55
N HIS A 989 9.23 47.49 61.86
CA HIS A 989 8.67 48.44 60.89
C HIS A 989 7.36 49.10 61.39
N PRO A 990 7.40 50.33 61.93
CA PRO A 990 6.21 50.96 62.53
C PRO A 990 5.07 51.22 61.54
N GLY A 991 5.39 51.61 60.29
CA GLY A 991 4.42 51.79 59.21
C GLY A 991 3.59 50.54 58.92
N VAL A 992 4.26 49.38 58.73
CA VAL A 992 3.56 48.10 58.55
C VAL A 992 2.74 47.74 59.79
N LYS A 993 3.28 47.89 61.00
CA LYS A 993 2.54 47.59 62.24
C LYS A 993 1.22 48.36 62.34
N ALA A 994 1.21 49.62 61.92
CA ALA A 994 0.00 50.44 61.85
C ALA A 994 -0.96 49.98 60.73
N ALA A 995 -0.44 49.69 59.53
CA ALA A 995 -1.26 49.23 58.40
C ALA A 995 -1.92 47.87 58.64
N VAL A 996 -1.24 46.92 59.28
CA VAL A 996 -1.81 45.61 59.67
C VAL A 996 -2.95 45.80 60.67
N ALA A 997 -2.78 46.69 61.66
CA ALA A 997 -3.82 47.00 62.64
C ALA A 997 -5.04 47.67 61.99
N ALA A 998 -4.82 48.69 61.15
CA ALA A 998 -5.88 49.40 60.44
C ALA A 998 -6.67 48.51 59.47
N SER A 999 -6.02 47.49 58.89
CA SER A 999 -6.66 46.51 57.99
C SER A 999 -7.44 45.42 58.74
N GLY A 1000 -7.47 45.42 60.08
CA GLY A 1000 -8.10 44.38 60.89
C GLY A 1000 -7.26 43.10 61.05
N GLY A 1001 -5.99 43.12 60.65
CA GLY A 1001 -5.10 41.95 60.64
C GLY A 1001 -4.86 41.35 62.03
N ILE A 1002 -4.86 42.16 63.09
CA ILE A 1002 -4.76 41.69 64.48
C ILE A 1002 -5.89 40.71 64.82
N ALA A 1003 -7.14 41.05 64.47
CA ALA A 1003 -8.29 40.19 64.72
C ALA A 1003 -8.26 38.92 63.85
N ALA A 1004 -7.78 39.04 62.59
CA ALA A 1004 -7.62 37.89 61.69
C ALA A 1004 -6.56 36.89 62.22
N LEU A 1005 -5.41 37.37 62.68
CA LEU A 1005 -4.35 36.54 63.25
C LEU A 1005 -4.78 35.87 64.56
N VAL A 1006 -5.47 36.60 65.45
CA VAL A 1006 -6.08 36.04 66.66
C VAL A 1006 -7.11 34.96 66.32
N ALA A 1007 -7.99 35.20 65.35
CA ALA A 1007 -8.97 34.22 64.91
C ALA A 1007 -8.33 32.96 64.29
N LEU A 1008 -7.19 33.10 63.60
CA LEU A 1008 -6.43 31.99 63.03
C LEU A 1008 -5.88 31.07 64.14
N ILE A 1009 -5.25 31.62 65.18
CA ILE A 1009 -4.74 30.81 66.31
C ILE A 1009 -5.84 30.30 67.23
N ALA A 1010 -7.00 30.97 67.30
CA ALA A 1010 -8.12 30.55 68.13
C ALA A 1010 -8.89 29.34 67.60
N ARG A 1011 -8.82 29.10 66.28
CA ARG A 1011 -9.57 28.03 65.59
C ARG A 1011 -8.78 26.73 65.39
N ARG A 1012 -7.49 26.75 65.70
CA ARG A 1012 -6.53 25.68 65.36
C ARG A 1012 -5.82 25.13 66.59
N PRO A 1013 -5.36 23.87 66.56
CA PRO A 1013 -4.61 23.31 67.67
C PRO A 1013 -3.22 23.97 67.79
N ALA A 1014 -2.61 23.88 68.98
CA ALA A 1014 -1.37 24.59 69.30
C ALA A 1014 -0.14 24.14 68.50
N ASP A 1015 -0.22 22.97 67.86
CA ASP A 1015 0.79 22.37 67.00
C ASP A 1015 0.49 22.55 65.49
N ASP A 1016 -0.48 23.37 65.11
CA ASP A 1016 -0.72 23.76 63.73
C ASP A 1016 0.46 24.60 63.16
N ARG A 1017 0.77 24.43 61.88
CA ARG A 1017 1.89 25.13 61.21
C ARG A 1017 1.68 26.64 61.09
N ALA A 1018 0.43 27.10 60.95
CA ALA A 1018 0.09 28.52 60.92
C ALA A 1018 0.17 29.20 62.30
N ALA A 1019 0.19 28.43 63.39
CA ALA A 1019 0.23 29.00 64.75
C ALA A 1019 1.57 29.70 65.04
N GLU A 1020 2.70 29.15 64.57
CA GLU A 1020 4.03 29.74 64.76
C GLU A 1020 4.16 31.13 64.09
N PRO A 1021 3.94 31.31 62.77
CA PRO A 1021 4.05 32.61 62.13
C PRO A 1021 2.97 33.59 62.60
N ALA A 1022 1.76 33.12 62.94
CA ALA A 1022 0.70 34.00 63.45
C ALA A 1022 1.02 34.54 64.85
N ALA A 1023 1.52 33.71 65.76
CA ALA A 1023 2.01 34.16 67.06
C ALA A 1023 3.21 35.10 66.91
N GLY A 1024 4.14 34.81 66.00
CA GLY A 1024 5.30 35.68 65.74
C GLY A 1024 4.91 37.04 65.17
N ALA A 1025 3.95 37.09 64.24
CA ALA A 1025 3.39 38.33 63.74
C ALA A 1025 2.71 39.13 64.87
N LEU A 1026 1.93 38.49 65.72
CA LEU A 1026 1.32 39.14 66.89
C LEU A 1026 2.36 39.68 67.88
N ALA A 1027 3.48 38.97 68.10
CA ALA A 1027 4.60 39.46 68.92
C ALA A 1027 5.22 40.73 68.32
N ASN A 1028 5.57 40.72 67.02
CA ASN A 1028 6.12 41.89 66.33
C ASN A 1028 5.14 43.07 66.33
N LEU A 1029 3.85 42.83 66.13
CA LEU A 1029 2.80 43.85 66.15
C LEU A 1029 2.58 44.47 67.54
N ALA A 1030 2.77 43.70 68.62
CA ALA A 1030 2.66 44.17 70.00
C ALA A 1030 3.92 44.91 70.48
N HIS A 1031 5.10 44.51 69.99
CA HIS A 1031 6.39 45.09 70.39
C HIS A 1031 6.42 46.59 70.08
N ASP A 1032 6.70 47.40 71.11
CA ASP A 1032 6.71 48.86 71.09
C ASP A 1032 5.46 49.50 70.47
N SER A 1033 4.29 48.90 70.68
CA SER A 1033 3.01 49.35 70.12
C SER A 1033 1.84 49.09 71.09
N PRO A 1034 1.65 49.94 72.12
CA PRO A 1034 0.66 49.71 73.17
C PRO A 1034 -0.79 49.67 72.67
N GLY A 1035 -1.11 50.40 71.59
CA GLY A 1035 -2.43 50.32 70.94
C GLY A 1035 -2.70 48.95 70.32
N ASN A 1036 -1.71 48.38 69.62
CA ASN A 1036 -1.80 47.03 69.06
C ASN A 1036 -1.86 45.97 70.16
N ALA A 1037 -1.05 46.12 71.22
CA ALA A 1037 -1.08 45.26 72.40
C ALA A 1037 -2.48 45.20 73.05
N ALA A 1038 -3.16 46.35 73.19
CA ALA A 1038 -4.54 46.41 73.66
C ALA A 1038 -5.53 45.79 72.66
N ALA A 1039 -5.35 46.01 71.35
CA ALA A 1039 -6.18 45.44 70.31
C ALA A 1039 -6.12 43.89 70.25
N ILE A 1040 -4.95 43.28 70.50
CA ILE A 1040 -4.79 41.82 70.57
C ILE A 1040 -5.63 41.24 71.71
N ALA A 1041 -5.64 41.90 72.88
CA ALA A 1041 -6.46 41.48 74.01
C ALA A 1041 -7.95 41.70 73.75
N ALA A 1042 -8.33 42.84 73.16
CA ALA A 1042 -9.71 43.16 72.79
C ALA A 1042 -10.29 42.21 71.72
N ALA A 1043 -9.45 41.72 70.80
CA ALA A 1043 -9.80 40.72 69.81
C ALA A 1043 -9.97 39.29 70.39
N GLY A 1044 -9.77 39.10 71.70
CA GLY A 1044 -9.90 37.81 72.37
C GLY A 1044 -8.66 36.93 72.34
N GLY A 1045 -7.47 37.50 72.07
CA GLY A 1045 -6.22 36.73 71.94
C GLY A 1045 -5.71 36.05 73.22
N VAL A 1046 -6.26 36.40 74.39
CA VAL A 1046 -5.76 35.91 75.70
C VAL A 1046 -5.83 34.38 75.83
N PRO A 1047 -6.96 33.67 75.65
CA PRO A 1047 -6.98 32.20 75.76
C PRO A 1047 -6.17 31.46 74.67
N PRO A 1048 -6.25 31.81 73.37
CA PRO A 1048 -5.43 31.18 72.34
C PRO A 1048 -3.93 31.27 72.63
N LEU A 1049 -3.42 32.44 73.02
CA LEU A 1049 -2.00 32.63 73.32
C LEU A 1049 -1.53 31.79 74.51
N VAL A 1050 -2.37 31.59 75.53
CA VAL A 1050 -2.04 30.69 76.66
C VAL A 1050 -2.04 29.22 76.21
N ALA A 1051 -2.95 28.82 75.31
CA ALA A 1051 -2.96 27.46 74.77
C ALA A 1051 -1.70 27.15 73.92
N LEU A 1052 -1.18 28.13 73.17
CA LEU A 1052 0.05 27.97 72.37
C LEU A 1052 1.31 27.69 73.21
N LEU A 1053 1.32 28.06 74.50
CA LEU A 1053 2.41 27.71 75.43
C LEU A 1053 2.51 26.19 75.68
N GLY A 1054 1.46 25.43 75.38
CA GLY A 1054 1.44 23.98 75.48
C GLY A 1054 1.97 23.24 74.25
N ALA A 1055 2.38 23.95 73.18
CA ALA A 1055 2.95 23.35 71.98
C ALA A 1055 4.32 22.70 72.25
N PRO A 1056 4.81 21.78 71.39
CA PRO A 1056 6.11 21.13 71.56
C PRO A 1056 7.25 22.14 71.71
N ALA A 1057 8.08 21.97 72.74
CA ALA A 1057 9.14 22.92 73.12
C ALA A 1057 10.27 23.09 72.09
N GLU A 1058 10.32 22.20 71.09
CA GLU A 1058 11.25 22.21 69.96
C GLU A 1058 10.84 23.22 68.87
N ARG A 1059 9.58 23.66 68.86
CA ARG A 1059 9.07 24.69 67.92
C ARG A 1059 9.24 26.09 68.49
N LYS A 1060 9.14 27.13 67.63
CA LYS A 1060 9.15 28.52 68.11
C LYS A 1060 7.77 29.01 68.56
N THR A 1061 6.70 28.22 68.36
CA THR A 1061 5.34 28.58 68.80
C THR A 1061 5.26 29.00 70.28
N PRO A 1062 5.85 28.26 71.25
CA PRO A 1062 5.84 28.68 72.67
C PRO A 1062 6.65 29.95 72.93
N GLU A 1063 7.77 30.16 72.21
CA GLU A 1063 8.59 31.38 72.29
C GLU A 1063 7.80 32.60 71.83
N TRP A 1064 7.20 32.54 70.63
CA TRP A 1064 6.39 33.63 70.09
C TRP A 1064 5.14 33.90 70.90
N ALA A 1065 4.49 32.86 71.44
CA ALA A 1065 3.37 33.01 72.36
C ALA A 1065 3.80 33.74 73.65
N ALA A 1066 4.93 33.34 74.26
CA ALA A 1066 5.46 33.99 75.45
C ALA A 1066 5.87 35.45 75.19
N LEU A 1067 6.52 35.74 74.05
CA LEU A 1067 6.83 37.11 73.62
C LEU A 1067 5.57 37.96 73.42
N THR A 1068 4.54 37.41 72.78
CA THR A 1068 3.25 38.10 72.62
C THR A 1068 2.60 38.40 73.97
N ILE A 1069 2.61 37.44 74.91
CA ILE A 1069 2.10 37.63 76.27
C ILE A 1069 2.92 38.70 77.02
N GLN A 1070 4.25 38.69 76.91
CA GLN A 1070 5.13 39.72 77.48
C GLN A 1070 4.69 41.12 77.00
N TYR A 1071 4.69 41.36 75.68
CA TYR A 1071 4.41 42.69 75.13
C TYR A 1071 2.95 43.14 75.34
N THR A 1072 1.98 42.22 75.25
CA THR A 1072 0.55 42.54 75.50
C THR A 1072 0.23 42.80 76.98
N ALA A 1073 1.03 42.27 77.91
CA ALA A 1073 0.88 42.49 79.35
C ALA A 1073 1.72 43.66 79.88
N GLN A 1074 2.80 44.08 79.19
CA GLN A 1074 3.81 45.01 79.73
C GLN A 1074 3.23 46.36 80.19
N HIS A 1075 2.21 46.87 79.49
CA HIS A 1075 1.62 48.19 79.74
C HIS A 1075 0.09 48.19 79.85
N HIS A 1076 -0.55 47.03 80.04
CA HIS A 1076 -2.02 46.91 80.09
C HIS A 1076 -2.51 46.03 81.25
N ARG A 1077 -2.87 46.65 82.39
CA ARG A 1077 -3.37 45.97 83.60
C ARG A 1077 -4.57 45.02 83.35
N PRO A 1078 -5.57 45.34 82.51
CA PRO A 1078 -6.66 44.41 82.19
C PRO A 1078 -6.18 43.14 81.45
N SER A 1079 -5.16 43.25 80.57
CA SER A 1079 -4.52 42.06 79.96
C SER A 1079 -3.81 41.23 81.02
N GLN A 1080 -3.02 41.85 81.90
CA GLN A 1080 -2.30 41.13 82.98
C GLN A 1080 -3.26 40.30 83.85
N ALA A 1081 -4.38 40.89 84.27
CA ALA A 1081 -5.41 40.19 85.05
C ALA A 1081 -6.05 39.06 84.25
N SER A 1082 -6.29 39.26 82.96
CA SER A 1082 -6.90 38.25 82.07
C SER A 1082 -5.98 37.06 81.83
N PHE A 1083 -4.70 37.29 81.53
CA PHE A 1083 -3.70 36.21 81.38
C PHE A 1083 -3.53 35.40 82.67
N LYS A 1084 -3.51 36.07 83.84
CA LYS A 1084 -3.51 35.36 85.15
C LYS A 1084 -4.74 34.47 85.30
N LYS A 1085 -5.93 35.00 85.04
CA LYS A 1085 -7.22 34.28 85.17
C LYS A 1085 -7.32 33.06 84.26
N VAL A 1086 -6.72 33.11 83.07
CA VAL A 1086 -6.76 32.03 82.06
C VAL A 1086 -5.63 31.01 82.25
N GLY A 1087 -4.75 31.18 83.25
CA GLY A 1087 -3.74 30.18 83.61
C GLY A 1087 -2.39 30.35 82.90
N ALA A 1088 -2.06 31.56 82.42
CA ALA A 1088 -0.76 31.83 81.80
C ALA A 1088 0.43 31.53 82.73
N VAL A 1089 0.30 31.81 84.04
CA VAL A 1089 1.39 31.67 85.00
C VAL A 1089 1.88 30.21 85.12
N PRO A 1090 1.03 29.19 85.43
CA PRO A 1090 1.47 27.79 85.42
C PRO A 1090 2.08 27.32 84.10
N ALA A 1091 1.52 27.75 82.96
CA ALA A 1091 2.02 27.37 81.64
C ALA A 1091 3.42 27.94 81.35
N LEU A 1092 3.65 29.22 81.67
CA LEU A 1092 4.96 29.86 81.52
C LEU A 1092 5.98 29.29 82.52
N THR A 1093 5.60 29.00 83.77
CA THR A 1093 6.49 28.35 84.75
C THR A 1093 6.95 26.97 84.25
N LYS A 1094 6.05 26.20 83.63
CA LYS A 1094 6.41 24.93 82.99
C LYS A 1094 7.44 25.13 81.86
N LEU A 1095 7.28 26.15 81.03
CA LEU A 1095 8.24 26.47 79.95
C LEU A 1095 9.63 26.89 80.47
N VAL A 1096 9.71 27.62 81.59
CA VAL A 1096 11.00 27.95 82.23
C VAL A 1096 11.71 26.68 82.73
N GLY A 1097 10.97 25.66 83.15
CA GLY A 1097 11.50 24.37 83.63
C GLY A 1097 12.29 23.55 82.60
N TYR A 1098 12.26 23.89 81.30
CA TYR A 1098 13.05 23.21 80.26
C TYR A 1098 14.50 23.69 80.17
N GLY A 1099 14.90 24.68 80.99
CA GLY A 1099 16.30 25.06 81.19
C GLY A 1099 16.76 26.33 80.44
N PRO A 1100 17.88 26.94 80.87
CA PRO A 1100 18.28 28.30 80.46
C PRO A 1100 18.78 28.42 79.02
N GLY A 1101 19.04 27.31 78.32
CA GLY A 1101 19.44 27.31 76.92
C GLY A 1101 18.29 27.50 75.92
N SER A 1102 17.03 27.45 76.37
CA SER A 1102 15.87 27.60 75.49
C SER A 1102 15.44 29.07 75.34
N ALA A 1103 15.35 29.55 74.10
CA ALA A 1103 14.81 30.87 73.79
C ALA A 1103 13.35 31.02 74.26
N ALA A 1104 12.56 29.95 74.20
CA ALA A 1104 11.21 29.88 74.75
C ALA A 1104 11.20 30.02 76.28
N ALA A 1105 12.15 29.40 76.99
CA ALA A 1105 12.28 29.57 78.44
C ALA A 1105 12.68 31.02 78.81
N ALA A 1106 13.58 31.64 78.06
CA ALA A 1106 13.96 33.04 78.25
C ALA A 1106 12.79 34.01 77.99
N ALA A 1107 12.00 33.76 76.94
CA ALA A 1107 10.76 34.51 76.67
C ALA A 1107 9.71 34.30 77.77
N ALA A 1108 9.53 33.07 78.24
CA ALA A 1108 8.58 32.74 79.29
C ALA A 1108 8.95 33.40 80.65
N ALA A 1109 10.24 33.45 80.98
CA ALA A 1109 10.73 34.15 82.17
C ALA A 1109 10.42 35.65 82.12
N ARG A 1110 10.65 36.32 80.97
CA ARG A 1110 10.29 37.74 80.80
C ARG A 1110 8.78 37.98 80.89
N ALA A 1111 7.98 37.10 80.28
CA ALA A 1111 6.52 37.16 80.37
C ALA A 1111 6.01 36.98 81.81
N LEU A 1112 6.58 36.04 82.58
CA LEU A 1112 6.30 35.87 84.00
C LEU A 1112 6.64 37.12 84.80
N LEU A 1113 7.79 37.75 84.55
CA LEU A 1113 8.24 38.95 85.27
C LEU A 1113 7.29 40.14 85.05
N VAL A 1114 6.78 40.28 83.83
CA VAL A 1114 5.72 41.25 83.48
C VAL A 1114 4.38 40.93 84.14
N LEU A 1115 3.97 39.66 84.17
CA LEU A 1115 2.73 39.25 84.84
C LEU A 1115 2.85 39.38 86.38
N ALA A 1116 4.02 39.15 86.95
CA ALA A 1116 4.29 39.21 88.37
C ALA A 1116 4.40 40.64 88.94
N TYR A 1117 4.19 41.69 88.12
CA TYR A 1117 4.33 43.11 88.47
C TYR A 1117 3.25 43.66 89.44
N ASP A 1118 2.96 42.93 90.53
CA ASP A 1118 3.02 43.55 91.86
C ASP A 1118 4.51 43.58 92.23
N TYR A 1119 5.20 44.70 91.97
CA TYR A 1119 6.67 44.77 92.10
C TYR A 1119 7.16 44.39 93.51
N GLU A 1120 6.35 44.64 94.54
CA GLU A 1120 6.61 44.27 95.94
C GLU A 1120 6.52 42.76 96.23
N LYS A 1121 5.78 41.97 95.44
CA LYS A 1121 5.60 40.52 95.69
C LYS A 1121 6.65 39.66 94.99
N LEU A 1122 7.14 40.07 93.82
CA LEU A 1122 8.19 39.33 93.13
C LEU A 1122 9.52 39.36 93.90
N LEU A 1123 9.87 40.52 94.48
CA LEU A 1123 11.02 40.70 95.38
C LEU A 1123 10.91 39.92 96.71
N HIS A 1124 9.75 39.33 96.99
CA HIS A 1124 9.50 38.50 98.16
C HIS A 1124 9.41 37.00 97.82
N TRP A 1125 9.52 36.65 96.53
CA TRP A 1125 9.39 35.28 96.01
C TRP A 1125 10.64 34.78 95.28
N LEU A 1126 11.42 35.69 94.68
CA LEU A 1126 12.84 35.50 94.36
C LEU A 1126 13.69 35.57 95.63
#